data_AF-A0A9P1GP18-F1
#
_entry.id   AF-A0A9P1GP18-F1
#
_cell.length_a   1.000
_cell.length_b   1.000
_cell.length_c   1.000
_cell.angle_alpha   90.00
_cell.angle_beta   90.00
_cell.angle_gamma   90.00
#
_symmetry.space_group_name_H-M   'P 1'
#
loop_
_entity.id
_entity.type
_entity.pdbx_description
1 polymer ?
#
loop_
_entity_poly.entity_id
_entity_poly.type
_entity_poly.pdbx_seq_one_letter_code
_entity_poly.pdbx_strand_id
1 'polypeptide(L)'
;MAAEDFKSQLLGILHSAASEVTLASHQAWVGEILAALKAEGEEIHVPQDFAESQIESARLLFLACGLEDEGDTFRLPAEGQEVPLATAFLAEYAAQLAKEGTPQSRPEEGLEEVPADAKDVNISWRSEALAEMLSKTWQEEEARKAHPRAGSRLTREMMLQLGAAFERQPFGSDSCAIHSLNNLLQPKRSSEEAAAKLQEALQAAAKDEQNEEKESWVSTTGVVGPFSMATLRAAESESREEEMACRGFVPPKVTQLSLLRADSGLSWKGAEQRTGMFDVEAVKLAARSNGYEVIDVEPKPLWQESEVSSYLSAAKDLKERWFRGFLVHERIPGRAMHYYSILYWPSEPSETETSESWMILDSLDRDDSPRNRLLTTEDVISLHDQNGEFFRSWLLRWYPVVDRHAAIESLQAAVSRGMTQATTEDDSSPLSEVHAETELDACRWNVALAARRLLEASRHVGHELQVLQLVVSEEEARASLEATEWNFAEAVQHQSQRLLNHAKASSEESCFTCFRPSLAAVSAYAALSLTDWDSRRSAELLLLQERAQVAVGGDISLSAAAAALKESSSVHQALLIIQLIHEINKDQVDQDQQRDQFSIDEAFAARLLRHADGEVSTARQMAQVLRQFPSVPLAICAEALRRGESAAAACMLLKDFEDQVCSLVSSLATRVSSTKGKESASILTTAECQEISRLALESASWNPDVAFTLAESHALSLIQVRREIALLLQAGRSQAVATLQSEEPGEVATALSALDAMNDLQNLPPSVLLAQLQDCDMNPSAAARQLVAQQTGTGGYEGEGKPRPAPPPPPVPPVPARPRPAERMSRLSPRKKKDGTGRKGKDGKDCVTM
;
A
#
# COMPACT_ATOMS: atom_id res chain seq x y z
N MET A 1 30.16 54.74 -1.28
CA MET A 1 31.42 55.19 -0.65
C MET A 1 32.50 54.13 -0.93
N ALA A 2 33.79 54.45 -1.08
CA ALA A 2 34.80 53.39 -1.16
C ALA A 2 34.93 52.73 0.22
N ALA A 3 35.12 51.40 0.28
CA ALA A 3 35.15 50.66 1.55
C ALA A 3 36.19 51.21 2.57
N GLU A 4 37.31 51.75 2.06
CA GLU A 4 38.36 52.37 2.88
C GLU A 4 37.95 53.73 3.49
N ASP A 5 37.16 54.52 2.77
CA ASP A 5 36.64 55.79 3.28
C ASP A 5 35.61 55.52 4.39
N PHE A 6 34.78 54.49 4.22
CA PHE A 6 33.81 54.05 5.22
C PHE A 6 34.49 53.54 6.49
N LYS A 7 35.51 52.68 6.33
CA LYS A 7 36.33 52.17 7.44
C LYS A 7 36.98 53.31 8.23
N SER A 8 37.51 54.32 7.52
CA SER A 8 38.14 55.49 8.14
C SER A 8 37.15 56.34 8.94
N GLN A 9 35.91 56.49 8.47
CA GLN A 9 34.85 57.20 9.19
C GLN A 9 34.44 56.46 10.47
N LEU A 10 34.22 55.15 10.39
CA LEU A 10 33.89 54.33 11.56
C LEU A 10 35.01 54.34 12.60
N LEU A 11 36.28 54.25 12.17
CA LEU A 11 37.43 54.39 13.07
C LEU A 11 37.43 55.74 13.79
N GLY A 12 37.16 56.84 13.08
CA GLY A 12 37.11 58.18 13.68
C GLY A 12 36.07 58.29 14.80
N ILE A 13 34.87 57.74 14.56
CA ILE A 13 33.77 57.73 15.55
C ILE A 13 34.16 56.88 16.77
N LEU A 14 34.70 55.68 16.55
CA LEU A 14 35.10 54.77 17.63
C LEU A 14 36.26 55.30 18.48
N HIS A 15 37.24 55.97 17.88
CA HIS A 15 38.35 56.58 18.61
C HIS A 15 37.90 57.79 19.43
N SER A 16 36.94 58.57 18.92
CA SER A 16 36.34 59.67 19.67
C SER A 16 35.66 59.15 20.94
N ALA A 17 34.86 58.09 20.82
CA ALA A 17 34.21 57.44 21.96
C ALA A 17 35.21 56.85 22.98
N ALA A 18 36.32 56.28 22.50
CA ALA A 18 37.34 55.66 23.36
C ALA A 18 38.07 56.66 24.27
N SER A 19 38.18 57.93 23.84
CA SER A 19 39.02 58.92 24.50
C SER A 19 38.54 59.36 25.89
N GLU A 20 37.28 59.10 26.22
CA GLU A 20 36.63 59.57 27.45
C GLU A 20 36.29 58.45 28.45
N VAL A 21 36.61 57.20 28.14
CA VAL A 21 36.19 56.03 28.93
C VAL A 21 37.32 55.04 29.16
N THR A 22 37.15 54.18 30.18
CA THR A 22 38.09 53.08 30.40
C THR A 22 37.98 52.05 29.26
N LEU A 23 39.08 51.35 28.97
CA LEU A 23 39.11 50.29 27.95
C LEU A 23 38.00 49.25 28.17
N ALA A 24 37.72 48.89 29.42
CA ALA A 24 36.64 47.95 29.76
C ALA A 24 35.24 48.51 29.44
N SER A 25 35.00 49.80 29.70
CA SER A 25 33.74 50.47 29.35
C SER A 25 33.57 50.58 27.83
N HIS A 26 34.67 50.85 27.11
CA HIS A 26 34.67 50.90 25.65
C HIS A 26 34.41 49.53 25.02
N GLN A 27 35.03 48.47 25.54
CA GLN A 27 34.78 47.09 25.11
C GLN A 27 33.32 46.66 25.33
N ALA A 28 32.75 47.00 26.49
CA ALA A 28 31.34 46.72 26.78
C ALA A 28 30.41 47.44 25.81
N TRP A 29 30.66 48.72 25.58
CA TRP A 29 29.88 49.56 24.65
C TRP A 29 29.92 49.05 23.20
N VAL A 30 31.10 48.72 22.67
CA VAL A 30 31.23 48.14 21.31
C VAL A 30 30.52 46.77 21.22
N GLY A 31 30.58 45.97 22.29
CA GLY A 31 29.88 44.69 22.36
C GLY A 31 28.35 44.83 22.30
N GLU A 32 27.78 45.82 22.97
CA GLU A 32 26.34 46.10 22.94
C GLU A 32 25.87 46.62 21.59
N ILE A 33 26.65 47.48 20.92
CA ILE A 33 26.36 47.93 19.55
C ILE A 33 26.36 46.73 18.57
N LEU A 34 27.33 45.83 18.69
CA LEU A 34 27.40 44.62 17.88
C LEU A 34 26.21 43.68 18.13
N ALA A 35 25.75 43.56 19.38
CA ALA A 35 24.57 42.77 19.70
C ALA A 35 23.30 43.40 19.11
N ALA A 36 23.18 44.72 19.19
CA ALA A 36 22.05 45.48 18.67
C ALA A 36 21.94 45.38 17.13
N LEU A 37 23.07 45.44 16.42
CA LEU A 37 23.12 45.27 14.96
C LEU A 37 22.85 43.83 14.48
N LYS A 38 22.99 42.84 15.37
CA LYS A 38 22.74 41.41 15.06
C LYS A 38 21.33 40.94 15.42
N ALA A 39 20.61 41.70 16.24
CA ALA A 39 19.24 41.35 16.58
C ALA A 39 18.35 41.53 15.35
N GLU A 40 17.68 40.46 14.89
CA GLU A 40 16.75 40.46 13.76
C GLU A 40 15.42 41.13 14.13
N GLY A 41 15.47 42.44 14.43
CA GLY A 41 14.30 43.27 14.72
C GLY A 41 14.27 44.51 13.84
N GLU A 42 13.08 45.02 13.52
CA GLU A 42 12.91 46.24 12.73
C GLU A 42 13.42 47.51 13.45
N GLU A 43 13.60 47.46 14.78
CA GLU A 43 13.95 48.61 15.62
C GLU A 43 15.16 48.33 16.53
N ILE A 44 16.17 49.20 16.44
CA ILE A 44 17.43 49.16 17.20
C ILE A 44 17.44 50.32 18.19
N HIS A 45 17.54 50.03 19.49
CA HIS A 45 17.64 51.06 20.53
C HIS A 45 19.08 51.47 20.80
N VAL A 46 19.31 52.78 21.01
CA VAL A 46 20.60 53.27 21.49
C VAL A 46 20.74 52.93 22.99
N PRO A 47 21.83 52.26 23.41
CA PRO A 47 22.05 51.97 24.82
C PRO A 47 22.12 53.25 25.66
N GLN A 48 21.26 53.40 26.67
CA GLN A 48 21.13 54.63 27.47
C GLN A 48 22.05 54.68 28.70
N ASP A 49 22.70 53.56 29.04
CA ASP A 49 23.48 53.41 30.27
C ASP A 49 24.94 53.90 30.15
N PHE A 50 25.32 54.50 29.01
CA PHE A 50 26.68 54.94 28.72
C PHE A 50 26.89 56.45 28.87
N ALA A 51 28.15 56.88 28.83
CA ALA A 51 28.49 58.30 28.80
C ALA A 51 27.86 58.97 27.57
N GLU A 52 27.48 60.24 27.70
CA GLU A 52 26.79 61.00 26.64
C GLU A 52 27.58 61.01 25.30
N SER A 53 28.92 61.01 25.38
CA SER A 53 29.80 60.90 24.22
C SER A 53 29.76 59.53 23.52
N GLN A 54 29.54 58.45 24.27
CA GLN A 54 29.34 57.10 23.72
C GLN A 54 27.95 56.94 23.10
N ILE A 55 26.92 57.56 23.70
CA ILE A 55 25.56 57.60 23.14
C ILE A 55 25.56 58.35 21.80
N GLU A 56 26.20 59.52 21.74
CA GLU A 56 26.29 60.31 20.52
C GLU A 56 27.13 59.60 19.45
N SER A 57 28.22 58.93 19.86
CA SER A 57 29.02 58.11 18.96
C SER A 57 28.24 56.90 18.42
N ALA A 58 27.38 56.28 19.24
CA ALA A 58 26.54 55.16 18.80
C ALA A 58 25.51 55.61 17.76
N ARG A 59 24.89 56.78 17.97
CA ARG A 59 24.00 57.42 16.99
C ARG A 59 24.71 57.71 15.68
N LEU A 60 25.90 58.31 15.72
CA LEU A 60 26.71 58.57 14.52
C LEU A 60 27.10 57.28 13.81
N LEU A 61 27.36 56.21 14.55
CA LEU A 61 27.71 54.90 14.00
C LEU A 61 26.51 54.24 13.32
N PHE A 62 25.33 54.31 13.93
CA PHE A 62 24.09 53.81 13.33
C PHE A 62 23.71 54.58 12.05
N LEU A 63 23.84 55.91 12.07
CA LEU A 63 23.66 56.74 10.88
C LEU A 63 24.68 56.39 9.78
N ALA A 64 25.95 56.15 10.14
CA ALA A 64 26.96 55.71 9.19
C ALA A 64 26.63 54.34 8.58
N CYS A 65 26.03 53.44 9.33
CA CYS A 65 25.54 52.14 8.83
C CYS A 65 24.31 52.25 7.91
N GLY A 66 23.81 53.46 7.65
CA GLY A 66 22.63 53.71 6.81
C GLY A 66 21.30 53.46 7.52
N LEU A 67 21.30 53.38 8.86
CA LEU A 67 20.06 53.22 9.63
C LEU A 67 19.28 54.55 9.67
N GLU A 68 17.96 54.47 9.56
CA GLU A 68 17.08 55.64 9.64
C GLU A 68 16.83 56.03 11.10
N ASP A 69 17.08 57.29 11.46
CA ASP A 69 16.88 57.82 12.81
C ASP A 69 15.40 58.18 13.04
N GLU A 70 14.75 57.47 13.96
CA GLU A 70 13.40 57.74 14.46
C GLU A 70 13.42 58.20 15.92
N GLY A 71 14.44 58.95 16.34
CA GLY A 71 14.57 59.55 17.66
C GLY A 71 15.44 58.74 18.62
N ASP A 72 14.83 57.90 19.46
CA ASP A 72 15.55 57.00 20.37
C ASP A 72 15.72 55.58 19.80
N THR A 73 15.25 55.38 18.57
CA THR A 73 15.25 54.11 17.83
C THR A 73 15.76 54.32 16.40
N PHE A 74 16.45 53.32 15.88
CA PHE A 74 16.97 53.26 14.51
C PHE A 74 16.35 52.10 13.76
N ARG A 75 15.97 52.31 12.49
CA ARG A 75 15.39 51.25 11.65
C ARG A 75 16.34 50.79 10.55
N LEU A 76 16.29 49.49 10.26
CA LEU A 76 17.03 48.86 9.16
C LEU A 76 16.44 49.30 7.81
N PRO A 77 17.24 49.88 6.89
CA PRO A 77 16.76 50.14 5.54
C PRO A 77 16.48 48.83 4.82
N ALA A 78 15.39 48.76 4.06
CA ALA A 78 14.90 47.55 3.42
C ALA A 78 15.91 46.87 2.45
N GLU A 79 16.95 47.57 1.99
CA GLU A 79 17.92 47.07 1.00
C GLU A 79 19.37 47.58 1.22
N GLY A 80 19.83 47.74 2.47
CA GLY A 80 21.16 48.30 2.77
C GLY A 80 22.32 47.29 2.79
N GLN A 81 23.30 47.41 1.86
CA GLN A 81 24.56 46.65 1.86
C GLN A 81 25.56 47.03 2.99
N GLU A 82 25.31 48.10 3.74
CA GLU A 82 26.30 48.73 4.62
C GLU A 82 26.34 48.16 6.05
N VAL A 83 25.22 47.59 6.54
CA VAL A 83 25.13 46.97 7.88
C VAL A 83 26.02 45.73 8.04
N PRO A 84 26.09 44.79 7.07
CA PRO A 84 27.01 43.65 7.15
C PRO A 84 28.48 44.08 7.19
N LEU A 85 28.83 45.12 6.43
CA LEU A 85 30.20 45.65 6.36
C LEU A 85 30.61 46.31 7.67
N ALA A 86 29.72 47.11 8.27
CA ALA A 86 29.94 47.74 9.56
C ALA A 86 30.02 46.71 10.70
N THR A 87 29.18 45.67 10.67
CA THR A 87 29.20 44.59 11.66
C THR A 87 30.51 43.81 11.62
N ALA A 88 31.01 43.48 10.43
CA ALA A 88 32.31 42.83 10.25
C ALA A 88 33.46 43.70 10.77
N PHE A 89 33.41 45.00 10.46
CA PHE A 89 34.44 45.94 10.90
C PHE A 89 34.43 46.17 12.43
N LEU A 90 33.26 46.34 13.05
CA LEU A 90 33.12 46.47 14.50
C LEU A 90 33.61 45.21 15.23
N ALA A 91 33.38 44.03 14.66
CA ALA A 91 33.90 42.78 15.20
C ALA A 91 35.44 42.72 15.14
N GLU A 92 36.05 43.19 14.05
CA GLU A 92 37.51 43.34 13.92
C GLU A 92 38.05 44.31 14.98
N TYR A 93 37.41 45.46 15.16
CA TYR A 93 37.79 46.47 16.14
C TYR A 93 37.64 45.98 17.59
N ALA A 94 36.55 45.29 17.91
CA ALA A 94 36.35 44.67 19.22
C ALA A 94 37.45 43.64 19.53
N ALA A 95 37.88 42.85 18.53
CA ALA A 95 38.99 41.91 18.67
C ALA A 95 40.35 42.61 18.91
N GLN A 96 40.56 43.80 18.34
CA GLN A 96 41.75 44.61 18.61
C GLN A 96 41.74 45.14 20.04
N LEU A 97 40.62 45.71 20.51
CA LEU A 97 40.48 46.18 21.89
C LEU A 97 40.68 45.05 22.90
N ALA A 98 40.21 43.84 22.61
CA ALA A 98 40.40 42.67 23.47
C ALA A 98 41.89 42.30 23.63
N LYS A 99 42.68 42.43 22.56
CA LYS A 99 44.15 42.19 22.60
C LYS A 99 44.89 43.22 23.44
N GLU A 100 44.44 44.48 23.43
CA GLU A 100 45.02 45.54 24.26
C GLU A 100 44.72 45.37 25.76
N GLY A 101 43.61 44.70 26.08
CA GLY A 101 43.17 44.43 27.46
C GLY A 101 43.82 43.22 28.13
N THR A 102 44.50 42.34 27.38
CA THR A 102 45.26 41.23 27.94
C THR A 102 46.57 41.74 28.53
N PRO A 103 46.76 41.75 29.87
CA PRO A 103 48.06 42.05 30.44
C PRO A 103 49.05 40.99 29.95
N GLN A 104 50.08 41.40 29.21
CA GLN A 104 51.22 40.54 28.94
C GLN A 104 51.82 40.16 30.29
N SER A 105 51.52 38.95 30.75
CA SER A 105 52.11 38.36 31.95
C SER A 105 53.62 38.28 31.75
N ARG A 106 54.34 39.25 32.34
CA ARG A 106 55.77 39.14 32.62
C ARG A 106 55.97 37.92 33.53
N PRO A 107 56.92 37.01 33.24
CA PRO A 107 57.27 35.98 34.19
C PRO A 107 58.09 36.63 35.32
N GLU A 108 57.45 36.92 36.45
CA GLU A 108 58.18 37.24 37.68
C GLU A 108 58.33 35.96 38.51
N GLU A 109 59.60 35.57 38.68
CA GLU A 109 60.05 34.60 39.66
C GLU A 109 59.91 35.18 41.07
N GLY A 110 59.28 34.41 41.96
CA GLY A 110 59.63 34.40 43.39
C GLY A 110 58.62 35.01 44.37
N LEU A 111 58.07 34.13 45.23
CA LEU A 111 57.72 34.32 46.66
C LEU A 111 56.70 35.46 46.96
N GLU A 112 55.52 35.24 47.55
CA GLU A 112 55.23 34.59 48.84
C GLU A 112 53.70 34.43 48.98
N GLU A 113 53.26 33.51 49.84
CA GLU A 113 51.88 33.09 50.07
C GLU A 113 50.97 34.20 50.64
N VAL A 114 49.78 34.38 50.05
CA VAL A 114 48.58 34.94 50.71
C VAL A 114 47.34 34.18 50.22
N PRO A 115 46.42 33.75 51.12
CA PRO A 115 45.36 32.80 50.79
C PRO A 115 44.14 33.45 50.12
N ALA A 116 43.44 32.59 49.38
CA ALA A 116 42.22 32.81 48.61
C ALA A 116 41.09 33.54 49.37
N ASP A 117 40.37 34.42 48.65
CA ASP A 117 38.94 34.20 48.44
C ASP A 117 38.36 35.04 47.28
N ALA A 118 37.76 34.31 46.33
CA ALA A 118 36.70 34.68 45.41
C ALA A 118 36.81 35.95 44.54
N LYS A 119 37.14 35.77 43.25
CA LYS A 119 36.40 36.22 42.04
C LYS A 119 37.32 36.30 40.82
N ASP A 120 37.76 35.17 40.26
CA ASP A 120 38.47 35.15 38.97
C ASP A 120 38.10 33.93 38.11
N VAL A 121 36.80 33.67 37.97
CA VAL A 121 36.31 32.58 37.10
C VAL A 121 35.51 33.11 35.89
N ASN A 122 35.29 34.42 35.76
CA ASN A 122 34.27 34.91 34.82
C ASN A 122 34.76 35.58 33.52
N ILE A 123 36.08 35.63 33.25
CA ILE A 123 36.62 36.28 32.04
C ILE A 123 37.16 35.26 31.03
N SER A 124 37.66 34.11 31.48
CA SER A 124 38.28 33.08 30.61
C SER A 124 37.31 32.41 29.64
N TRP A 125 36.03 32.22 30.01
CA TRP A 125 35.06 31.57 29.11
C TRP A 125 34.56 32.50 27.99
N ARG A 126 34.65 33.82 28.19
CA ARG A 126 34.23 34.81 27.18
C ARG A 126 35.23 34.92 26.02
N SER A 127 36.53 34.72 26.26
CA SER A 127 37.53 34.68 25.20
C SER A 127 37.47 33.40 24.38
N GLU A 128 37.16 32.25 25.01
CA GLU A 128 37.00 30.97 24.29
C GLU A 128 35.72 30.97 23.44
N ALA A 129 34.59 31.44 23.98
CA ALA A 129 33.34 31.53 23.21
C ALA A 129 33.44 32.50 22.03
N LEU A 130 34.17 33.61 22.16
CA LEU A 130 34.41 34.55 21.05
C LEU A 130 35.37 33.95 20.02
N ALA A 131 36.42 33.23 20.45
CA ALA A 131 37.33 32.54 19.53
C ALA A 131 36.63 31.40 18.78
N GLU A 132 35.74 30.66 19.45
CA GLU A 132 34.90 29.62 18.83
C GLU A 132 33.91 30.23 17.84
N MET A 133 33.26 31.35 18.20
CA MET A 133 32.37 32.09 17.28
C MET A 133 33.13 32.63 16.06
N LEU A 134 34.34 33.18 16.24
CA LEU A 134 35.18 33.68 15.15
C LEU A 134 35.73 32.55 14.27
N SER A 135 36.12 31.43 14.88
CA SER A 135 36.52 30.22 14.14
C SER A 135 35.35 29.64 13.35
N LYS A 136 34.14 29.63 13.93
CA LYS A 136 32.92 29.16 13.28
C LYS A 136 32.53 30.07 12.12
N THR A 137 32.54 31.39 12.32
CA THR A 137 32.25 32.36 11.25
C THR A 137 33.31 32.35 10.13
N TRP A 138 34.59 32.16 10.45
CA TRP A 138 35.63 31.99 9.44
C TRP A 138 35.46 30.69 8.65
N GLN A 139 35.17 29.57 9.33
CA GLN A 139 34.87 28.29 8.67
C GLN A 139 33.60 28.38 7.82
N GLU A 140 32.57 29.09 8.28
CA GLU A 140 31.37 29.38 7.50
C GLU A 140 31.68 30.27 6.28
N GLU A 141 32.59 31.24 6.39
CA GLU A 141 33.00 32.10 5.28
C GLU A 141 33.89 31.36 4.26
N GLU A 142 34.82 30.53 4.72
CA GLU A 142 35.59 29.63 3.84
C GLU A 142 34.70 28.59 3.17
N ALA A 143 33.73 28.02 3.90
CA ALA A 143 32.72 27.16 3.33
C ALA A 143 31.90 27.93 2.28
N ARG A 144 31.41 29.15 2.57
CA ARG A 144 30.69 29.98 1.58
C ARG A 144 31.53 30.33 0.35
N LYS A 145 32.84 30.55 0.49
CA LYS A 145 33.76 30.77 -0.65
C LYS A 145 33.98 29.51 -1.48
N ALA A 146 33.88 28.33 -0.86
CA ALA A 146 33.93 27.05 -1.55
C ALA A 146 32.63 26.71 -2.29
N HIS A 147 31.48 27.25 -1.84
CA HIS A 147 30.20 27.03 -2.52
C HIS A 147 30.11 27.89 -3.80
N PRO A 148 29.89 27.27 -4.96
CA PRO A 148 29.79 28.00 -6.21
C PRO A 148 28.56 28.91 -6.26
N ARG A 149 28.77 30.15 -6.71
CA ARG A 149 27.70 31.16 -6.87
C ARG A 149 26.78 30.79 -8.02
N ALA A 150 25.50 31.18 -7.93
CA ALA A 150 24.59 31.08 -9.07
C ALA A 150 25.16 31.77 -10.32
N GLY A 151 24.92 31.18 -11.49
CA GLY A 151 25.48 31.60 -12.77
C GLY A 151 26.92 31.13 -13.02
N SER A 152 27.62 30.58 -12.02
CA SER A 152 28.97 30.05 -12.22
C SER A 152 28.96 28.79 -13.07
N ARG A 153 29.99 28.66 -13.93
CA ARG A 153 30.26 27.44 -14.70
C ARG A 153 30.47 26.28 -13.73
N LEU A 154 29.77 25.18 -13.96
CA LEU A 154 29.98 23.93 -13.24
C LEU A 154 31.07 23.13 -13.94
N THR A 155 32.24 22.99 -13.32
CA THR A 155 33.22 22.00 -13.77
C THR A 155 32.84 20.62 -13.26
N ARG A 156 33.45 19.56 -13.82
CA ARG A 156 33.22 18.19 -13.38
C ARG A 156 33.57 18.02 -11.89
N GLU A 157 34.66 18.62 -11.45
CA GLU A 157 35.11 18.60 -10.06
C GLU A 157 34.10 19.26 -9.14
N MET A 158 33.50 20.37 -9.57
CA MET A 158 32.47 21.07 -8.80
C MET A 158 31.18 20.26 -8.70
N MET A 159 30.74 19.62 -9.79
CA MET A 159 29.57 18.72 -9.76
C MET A 159 29.83 17.56 -8.79
N LEU A 160 31.04 16.98 -8.81
CA LEU A 160 31.44 15.93 -7.87
C LEU A 160 31.44 16.42 -6.42
N GLN A 161 31.94 17.62 -6.15
CA GLN A 161 31.91 18.25 -4.83
C GLN A 161 30.48 18.50 -4.33
N LEU A 162 29.58 18.86 -5.25
CA LEU A 162 28.16 19.02 -4.96
C LEU A 162 27.42 17.67 -4.82
N GLY A 163 28.09 16.54 -5.06
CA GLY A 163 27.49 15.20 -5.03
C GLY A 163 26.62 14.87 -6.24
N ALA A 164 26.69 15.67 -7.31
CA ALA A 164 25.99 15.43 -8.56
C ALA A 164 26.82 14.53 -9.48
N ALA A 165 26.24 13.40 -9.89
CA ALA A 165 26.77 12.58 -10.96
C ALA A 165 26.50 13.25 -12.31
N PHE A 166 27.52 13.27 -13.17
CA PHE A 166 27.41 13.80 -14.53
C PHE A 166 28.00 12.83 -15.54
N GLU A 167 27.17 12.43 -16.49
CA GLU A 167 27.51 11.59 -17.62
C GLU A 167 27.63 12.46 -18.88
N ARG A 168 28.85 12.51 -19.42
CA ARG A 168 29.14 13.22 -20.66
C ARG A 168 28.79 12.34 -21.85
N GLN A 169 28.14 12.93 -22.85
CA GLN A 169 27.85 12.25 -24.09
C GLN A 169 29.10 12.19 -24.98
N PRO A 170 29.45 11.02 -25.56
CA PRO A 170 30.51 10.92 -26.54
C PRO A 170 30.24 11.80 -27.78
N PHE A 171 31.28 12.39 -28.35
CA PHE A 171 31.12 13.30 -29.47
C PHE A 171 30.52 12.60 -30.69
N GLY A 172 29.44 13.17 -31.25
CA GLY A 172 28.76 12.61 -32.41
C GLY A 172 27.94 11.36 -32.12
N SER A 173 27.81 10.95 -30.85
CA SER A 173 26.85 9.92 -30.48
C SER A 173 25.43 10.46 -30.54
N ASP A 174 24.50 9.54 -30.53
CA ASP A 174 23.06 9.76 -30.56
C ASP A 174 22.41 9.45 -29.20
N SER A 175 23.20 9.44 -28.12
CA SER A 175 22.77 9.03 -26.79
C SER A 175 22.30 10.17 -25.87
N CYS A 176 21.97 11.35 -26.42
CA CYS A 176 21.60 12.54 -25.64
C CYS A 176 20.44 12.30 -24.66
N ALA A 177 19.44 11.52 -25.07
CA ALA A 177 18.29 11.19 -24.22
C ALA A 177 18.69 10.35 -22.99
N ILE A 178 19.59 9.37 -23.14
CA ILE A 178 20.08 8.55 -22.03
C ILE A 178 20.86 9.39 -21.04
N HIS A 179 21.83 10.15 -21.53
CA HIS A 179 22.69 10.95 -20.67
C HIS A 179 21.89 12.01 -19.92
N SER A 180 20.90 12.62 -20.59
CA SER A 180 20.01 13.59 -19.95
C SER A 180 19.13 12.97 -18.87
N LEU A 181 18.56 11.78 -19.12
CA LEU A 181 17.81 11.04 -18.10
C LEU A 181 18.71 10.63 -16.93
N ASN A 182 19.90 10.07 -17.20
CA ASN A 182 20.86 9.67 -16.17
C ASN A 182 21.30 10.87 -15.32
N ASN A 183 21.59 12.01 -15.96
CA ASN A 183 21.95 13.26 -15.29
C ASN A 183 20.78 13.86 -14.48
N LEU A 184 19.54 13.67 -14.92
CA LEU A 184 18.39 14.19 -14.18
C LEU A 184 18.03 13.33 -12.96
N LEU A 185 18.19 12.02 -13.09
CA LEU A 185 17.64 11.11 -12.10
C LEU A 185 18.57 10.90 -10.92
N GLN A 186 19.88 11.05 -11.15
CA GLN A 186 20.95 10.94 -10.16
C GLN A 186 20.92 9.55 -9.46
N PRO A 187 22.07 8.97 -9.06
CA PRO A 187 22.03 7.71 -8.32
C PRO A 187 21.24 7.91 -7.02
N LYS A 188 20.24 7.05 -6.71
CA LYS A 188 19.46 7.06 -5.44
C LYS A 188 20.30 6.80 -4.16
N ARG A 189 21.62 6.90 -4.22
CA ARG A 189 22.53 6.44 -3.15
C ARG A 189 22.75 7.55 -2.12
N SER A 190 22.99 7.13 -0.87
CA SER A 190 23.51 8.03 0.16
C SER A 190 24.77 8.72 -0.37
N SER A 191 24.98 9.98 -0.01
CA SER A 191 26.11 10.79 -0.49
C SER A 191 27.45 10.06 -0.36
N GLU A 192 27.62 9.27 0.71
CA GLU A 192 28.82 8.46 0.95
C GLU A 192 28.97 7.25 0.01
N GLU A 193 27.91 6.49 -0.24
CA GLU A 193 28.00 5.32 -1.15
C GLU A 193 28.04 5.75 -2.62
N ALA A 194 27.35 6.84 -2.96
CA ALA A 194 27.45 7.51 -4.24
C ALA A 194 28.89 7.99 -4.48
N ALA A 195 29.46 8.71 -3.51
CA ALA A 195 30.84 9.20 -3.57
C ALA A 195 31.85 8.05 -3.67
N ALA A 196 31.69 6.98 -2.89
CA ALA A 196 32.61 5.84 -2.91
C ALA A 196 32.60 5.09 -4.25
N LYS A 197 31.42 4.76 -4.80
CA LYS A 197 31.31 4.07 -6.10
C LYS A 197 31.68 4.99 -7.26
N LEU A 198 31.41 6.30 -7.14
CA LEU A 198 31.82 7.29 -8.13
C LEU A 198 33.33 7.48 -8.10
N GLN A 199 33.96 7.48 -6.94
CA GLN A 199 35.41 7.50 -6.79
C GLN A 199 36.04 6.22 -7.36
N GLU A 200 35.41 5.05 -7.16
CA GLU A 200 35.80 3.80 -7.79
C GLU A 200 35.68 3.86 -9.31
N ALA A 201 34.56 4.39 -9.83
CA ALA A 201 34.33 4.56 -11.27
C ALA A 201 35.30 5.59 -11.89
N LEU A 202 35.62 6.67 -11.19
CA LEU A 202 36.62 7.66 -11.62
C LEU A 202 38.03 7.06 -11.60
N GLN A 203 38.37 6.22 -10.62
CA GLN A 203 39.64 5.49 -10.59
C GLN A 203 39.72 4.45 -11.73
N ALA A 204 38.60 3.84 -12.11
CA ALA A 204 38.53 2.97 -13.28
C ALA A 204 38.69 3.76 -14.59
N ALA A 205 37.97 4.88 -14.74
CA ALA A 205 38.05 5.75 -15.92
C ALA A 205 39.44 6.37 -16.09
N ALA A 206 40.10 6.79 -15.00
CA ALA A 206 41.46 7.31 -15.05
C ALA A 206 42.51 6.24 -15.44
N LYS A 207 42.25 4.97 -15.13
CA LYS A 207 43.07 3.84 -15.61
C LYS A 207 42.81 3.54 -17.09
N ASP A 208 41.57 3.73 -17.56
CA ASP A 208 41.20 3.55 -18.96
C ASP A 208 41.75 4.69 -19.84
N GLU A 209 41.71 5.95 -19.40
CA GLU A 209 42.33 7.09 -20.11
C GLU A 209 43.85 6.91 -20.31
N GLN A 210 44.54 6.22 -19.40
CA GLN A 210 45.96 5.84 -19.61
C GLN A 210 46.16 4.74 -20.66
N ASN A 211 45.13 3.94 -20.96
CA ASN A 211 45.15 2.91 -22.01
C ASN A 211 44.59 3.41 -23.36
N GLU A 212 43.87 4.54 -23.38
CA GLU A 212 43.16 5.08 -24.56
C GLU A 212 44.04 5.69 -25.65
N GLU A 213 45.37 5.79 -25.48
CA GLU A 213 46.26 6.12 -26.61
C GLU A 213 46.34 4.99 -27.66
N LYS A 214 45.75 3.79 -27.45
CA LYS A 214 45.90 2.67 -28.40
C LYS A 214 44.68 1.92 -28.91
N GLU A 215 43.48 1.95 -28.31
CA GLU A 215 42.35 1.17 -28.85
C GLU A 215 40.98 1.87 -28.76
N SER A 216 40.39 2.12 -29.94
CA SER A 216 38.96 1.94 -30.29
C SER A 216 37.89 2.17 -29.20
N TRP A 217 37.29 3.39 -29.21
CA TRP A 217 35.97 3.91 -28.77
C TRP A 217 34.81 2.97 -28.30
N VAL A 218 35.08 1.83 -27.67
CA VAL A 218 34.04 0.95 -27.09
C VAL A 218 34.50 0.47 -25.72
N SER A 219 34.57 1.39 -24.74
CA SER A 219 34.61 0.99 -23.34
C SER A 219 33.24 1.20 -22.70
N THR A 220 32.62 0.08 -22.34
CA THR A 220 31.27 -0.07 -21.77
C THR A 220 31.22 0.19 -20.26
N THR A 221 32.30 0.68 -19.65
CA THR A 221 32.53 0.63 -18.19
C THR A 221 32.11 1.88 -17.42
N GLY A 222 31.56 2.91 -18.08
CA GLY A 222 31.30 4.22 -17.46
C GLY A 222 29.85 4.66 -17.31
N VAL A 223 28.84 3.82 -17.56
CA VAL A 223 27.42 4.25 -17.41
C VAL A 223 27.09 4.32 -15.92
N VAL A 224 27.07 5.53 -15.37
CA VAL A 224 26.81 5.78 -13.94
C VAL A 224 25.31 5.72 -13.60
N GLY A 225 24.45 5.93 -14.60
CA GLY A 225 22.99 5.97 -14.40
C GLY A 225 22.26 4.66 -14.72
N PRO A 226 20.97 4.56 -14.34
CA PRO A 226 20.18 3.33 -14.50
C PRO A 226 19.73 3.06 -15.94
N PHE A 227 19.90 4.03 -16.86
CA PHE A 227 19.47 3.88 -18.25
C PHE A 227 20.63 3.46 -19.15
N SER A 228 20.34 2.50 -20.03
CA SER A 228 21.26 2.03 -21.07
C SER A 228 20.63 2.21 -22.47
N MET A 229 21.46 2.12 -23.51
CA MET A 229 20.97 2.05 -24.90
C MET A 229 20.00 0.87 -25.13
N ALA A 230 20.17 -0.24 -24.39
CA ALA A 230 19.26 -1.38 -24.48
C ALA A 230 17.87 -1.03 -23.94
N THR A 231 17.82 -0.31 -22.82
CA THR A 231 16.56 0.15 -22.19
C THR A 231 15.77 1.05 -23.15
N LEU A 232 16.39 2.08 -23.73
CA LEU A 232 15.70 2.97 -24.68
C LEU A 232 15.28 2.27 -25.98
N ARG A 233 16.09 1.33 -26.50
CA ARG A 233 15.72 0.58 -27.71
C ARG A 233 14.55 -0.38 -27.46
N ALA A 234 14.48 -0.97 -26.28
CA ALA A 234 13.33 -1.78 -25.87
C ALA A 234 12.06 -0.90 -25.80
N ALA A 235 12.14 0.24 -25.11
CA ALA A 235 11.05 1.20 -25.01
C ALA A 235 10.62 1.79 -26.37
N GLU A 236 11.56 2.08 -27.28
CA GLU A 236 11.24 2.53 -28.65
C GLU A 236 10.48 1.43 -29.43
N SER A 237 10.85 0.17 -29.23
CA SER A 237 10.18 -0.96 -29.88
C SER A 237 8.76 -1.14 -29.34
N GLU A 238 8.59 -1.07 -28.02
CA GLU A 238 7.29 -1.12 -27.33
C GLU A 238 6.38 0.04 -27.75
N SER A 239 6.88 1.28 -27.71
CA SER A 239 6.13 2.48 -28.16
C SER A 239 5.61 2.32 -29.59
N ARG A 240 6.42 1.77 -30.50
CA ARG A 240 6.01 1.52 -31.89
C ARG A 240 4.97 0.42 -32.00
N GLU A 241 5.06 -0.63 -31.18
CA GLU A 241 4.05 -1.68 -31.13
C GLU A 241 2.70 -1.12 -30.65
N GLU A 242 2.71 -0.26 -29.63
CA GLU A 242 1.52 0.45 -29.15
C GLU A 242 0.95 1.42 -30.21
N GLU A 243 1.79 2.20 -30.88
CA GLU A 243 1.35 3.11 -31.96
C GLU A 243 0.70 2.32 -33.12
N MET A 244 1.29 1.18 -33.49
CA MET A 244 0.71 0.30 -34.51
C MET A 244 -0.61 -0.32 -34.05
N ALA A 245 -0.70 -0.76 -32.79
CA ALA A 245 -1.92 -1.32 -32.22
C ALA A 245 -3.07 -0.29 -32.19
N CYS A 246 -2.80 0.94 -31.76
CA CYS A 246 -3.76 2.05 -31.74
C CYS A 246 -4.28 2.42 -33.13
N ARG A 247 -3.47 2.23 -34.18
CA ARG A 247 -3.88 2.43 -35.58
C ARG A 247 -4.66 1.24 -36.16
N GLY A 248 -5.00 0.24 -35.35
CA GLY A 248 -5.69 -0.98 -35.80
C GLY A 248 -4.81 -1.92 -36.62
N PHE A 249 -3.51 -1.65 -36.71
CA PHE A 249 -2.54 -2.58 -37.27
C PHE A 249 -2.13 -3.55 -36.18
N VAL A 250 -2.85 -4.66 -36.07
CA VAL A 250 -2.34 -5.82 -35.32
C VAL A 250 -1.13 -6.32 -36.11
N PRO A 251 0.11 -6.21 -35.61
CA PRO A 251 1.24 -6.85 -36.26
C PRO A 251 0.87 -8.33 -36.38
N PRO A 252 1.00 -8.98 -37.55
CA PRO A 252 0.72 -10.40 -37.65
C PRO A 252 1.53 -11.08 -36.55
N LYS A 253 0.83 -11.70 -35.57
CA LYS A 253 1.42 -12.34 -34.38
C LYS A 253 2.70 -12.97 -34.83
N VAL A 254 3.81 -12.55 -34.25
CA VAL A 254 5.15 -13.04 -34.56
C VAL A 254 5.11 -14.56 -34.48
N THR A 255 4.81 -15.20 -35.60
CA THR A 255 4.91 -16.64 -35.76
C THR A 255 6.37 -16.96 -35.49
N GLN A 256 6.66 -18.07 -34.82
CA GLN A 256 8.03 -18.52 -34.50
C GLN A 256 9.02 -18.47 -35.69
N LEU A 257 8.52 -18.33 -36.93
CA LEU A 257 9.27 -18.01 -38.14
C LEU A 257 10.01 -16.65 -38.15
N SER A 258 9.54 -15.60 -37.44
CA SER A 258 10.30 -14.33 -37.37
C SER A 258 11.45 -14.39 -36.37
N LEU A 259 11.31 -15.21 -35.31
CA LEU A 259 12.40 -15.56 -34.40
C LEU A 259 13.45 -16.45 -35.09
N LEU A 260 13.03 -17.36 -35.97
CA LEU A 260 13.95 -18.16 -36.80
C LEU A 260 14.60 -17.39 -37.97
N ARG A 261 14.08 -16.22 -38.35
CA ARG A 261 14.73 -15.33 -39.33
C ARG A 261 15.82 -14.44 -38.73
N ALA A 262 15.84 -14.23 -37.41
CA ALA A 262 16.90 -13.50 -36.74
C ALA A 262 18.28 -14.17 -36.91
N ASP A 263 18.31 -15.50 -37.06
CA ASP A 263 19.54 -16.27 -37.31
C ASP A 263 19.95 -16.38 -38.79
N SER A 264 19.16 -15.83 -39.73
CA SER A 264 19.39 -16.02 -41.17
C SER A 264 20.31 -14.99 -41.84
N GLY A 265 20.91 -14.06 -41.09
CA GLY A 265 21.91 -13.10 -41.61
C GLY A 265 21.38 -12.07 -42.63
N LEU A 266 20.12 -12.19 -43.07
CA LEU A 266 19.40 -11.22 -43.89
C LEU A 266 18.70 -10.21 -42.98
N SER A 267 19.51 -9.43 -42.27
CA SER A 267 19.05 -8.26 -41.51
C SER A 267 18.41 -7.24 -42.47
N TRP A 268 17.42 -6.49 -41.95
CA TRP A 268 16.90 -5.23 -42.48
C TRP A 268 17.99 -4.12 -42.48
N LYS A 269 19.18 -4.41 -43.00
CA LYS A 269 20.40 -3.59 -43.01
C LYS A 269 20.28 -2.24 -43.74
N GLY A 270 19.15 -1.95 -44.37
CA GLY A 270 18.88 -0.66 -45.01
C GLY A 270 18.28 0.41 -44.09
N ALA A 271 17.78 0.05 -42.91
CA ALA A 271 17.19 0.97 -41.93
C ALA A 271 18.01 1.11 -40.64
N GLU A 272 19.20 0.48 -40.58
CA GLU A 272 20.06 0.36 -39.39
C GLU A 272 21.02 1.52 -39.16
N GLN A 273 21.01 2.58 -39.97
CA GLN A 273 21.54 3.89 -39.55
C GLN A 273 20.42 4.66 -38.86
N ARG A 274 19.85 4.08 -37.80
CA ARG A 274 18.99 4.83 -36.89
C ARG A 274 19.88 5.89 -36.25
N THR A 275 19.50 7.15 -36.41
CA THR A 275 20.25 8.33 -35.97
C THR A 275 20.33 8.48 -34.45
N GLY A 276 19.99 7.42 -33.70
CA GLY A 276 19.66 7.34 -32.26
C GLY A 276 18.89 8.51 -31.67
N MET A 277 18.14 9.20 -32.53
CA MET A 277 17.18 10.21 -32.09
C MET A 277 16.00 9.45 -31.50
N PHE A 278 15.93 9.39 -30.17
CA PHE A 278 14.83 8.74 -29.48
C PHE A 278 13.62 9.68 -29.41
N ASP A 279 12.45 9.15 -29.77
CA ASP A 279 11.20 9.85 -29.58
C ASP A 279 10.90 10.01 -28.08
N VAL A 280 10.19 11.07 -27.72
CA VAL A 280 9.84 11.36 -26.32
C VAL A 280 9.02 10.22 -25.71
N GLU A 281 8.18 9.53 -26.49
CA GLU A 281 7.40 8.40 -25.98
C GLU A 281 8.30 7.22 -25.57
N ALA A 282 9.39 6.96 -26.30
CA ALA A 282 10.38 5.96 -25.89
C ALA A 282 11.12 6.38 -24.60
N VAL A 283 11.38 7.68 -24.44
CA VAL A 283 11.99 8.25 -23.23
C VAL A 283 11.05 8.13 -22.03
N LYS A 284 9.75 8.41 -22.21
CA LYS A 284 8.69 8.26 -21.19
C LYS A 284 8.58 6.80 -20.73
N LEU A 285 8.47 5.86 -21.68
CA LEU A 285 8.38 4.43 -21.36
C LEU A 285 9.61 3.91 -20.62
N ALA A 286 10.81 4.29 -21.05
CA ALA A 286 12.02 3.91 -20.34
C ALA A 286 12.05 4.48 -18.92
N ALA A 287 11.70 5.77 -18.76
CA ALA A 287 11.64 6.39 -17.43
C ALA A 287 10.65 5.63 -16.53
N ARG A 288 9.46 5.29 -17.05
CA ARG A 288 8.42 4.54 -16.35
C ARG A 288 8.87 3.17 -15.92
N SER A 289 9.63 2.45 -16.75
CA SER A 289 10.19 1.14 -16.40
C SER A 289 11.21 1.18 -15.25
N ASN A 290 11.67 2.38 -14.88
CA ASN A 290 12.62 2.61 -13.78
C ASN A 290 11.99 3.39 -12.61
N GLY A 291 10.66 3.50 -12.56
CA GLY A 291 9.95 4.15 -11.44
C GLY A 291 9.92 5.68 -11.52
N TYR A 292 10.11 6.26 -12.70
CA TYR A 292 10.00 7.71 -12.93
C TYR A 292 8.92 8.02 -13.95
N GLU A 293 8.30 9.19 -13.88
CA GLU A 293 7.34 9.64 -14.89
C GLU A 293 7.85 10.92 -15.56
N VAL A 294 7.82 10.94 -16.90
CA VAL A 294 8.17 12.10 -17.72
C VAL A 294 6.86 12.68 -18.25
N ILE A 295 6.48 13.84 -17.73
CA ILE A 295 5.13 14.37 -17.90
C ILE A 295 5.07 15.28 -19.12
N ASP A 296 4.06 15.07 -19.97
CA ASP A 296 3.80 15.95 -21.10
C ASP A 296 2.99 17.16 -20.66
N VAL A 297 3.53 18.35 -20.90
CA VAL A 297 2.89 19.63 -20.58
C VAL A 297 2.82 20.49 -21.83
N GLU A 298 1.75 21.26 -21.97
CA GLU A 298 1.60 22.15 -23.12
C GLU A 298 2.67 23.26 -23.06
N PRO A 299 3.46 23.49 -24.14
CA PRO A 299 4.49 24.52 -24.13
C PRO A 299 3.86 25.91 -24.17
N LYS A 300 3.78 26.57 -23.01
CA LYS A 300 3.38 27.99 -22.91
C LYS A 300 4.61 28.88 -22.88
N PRO A 301 4.58 30.06 -23.54
CA PRO A 301 5.73 30.95 -23.63
C PRO A 301 6.12 31.62 -22.32
N LEU A 302 5.16 31.85 -21.44
CA LEU A 302 5.35 32.53 -20.16
C LEU A 302 5.30 31.51 -19.04
N TRP A 303 6.26 31.58 -18.11
CA TRP A 303 6.37 30.66 -16.97
C TRP A 303 5.08 30.59 -16.16
N GLN A 304 4.49 31.75 -15.83
CA GLN A 304 3.28 31.85 -15.00
C GLN A 304 2.05 31.17 -15.63
N GLU A 305 1.99 31.09 -16.96
CA GLU A 305 0.90 30.43 -17.69
C GLU A 305 1.17 28.94 -17.92
N SER A 306 2.44 28.52 -17.76
CA SER A 306 2.89 27.18 -18.04
C SER A 306 2.63 26.24 -16.86
N GLU A 307 2.16 25.02 -17.14
CA GLU A 307 1.93 24.00 -16.12
C GLU A 307 3.22 23.64 -15.36
N VAL A 308 4.41 23.83 -15.96
CA VAL A 308 5.71 23.59 -15.31
C VAL A 308 5.89 24.38 -14.01
N SER A 309 5.31 25.58 -13.92
CA SER A 309 5.39 26.43 -12.73
C SER A 309 4.70 25.76 -11.53
N SER A 310 3.60 25.04 -11.78
CA SER A 310 2.84 24.36 -10.74
C SER A 310 3.61 23.20 -10.08
N TYR A 311 4.49 22.51 -10.82
CA TYR A 311 5.35 21.46 -10.27
C TYR A 311 6.40 22.04 -9.33
N LEU A 312 6.98 23.19 -9.70
CA LEU A 312 7.92 23.87 -8.83
C LEU A 312 7.25 24.37 -7.55
N SER A 313 6.12 25.07 -7.67
CA SER A 313 5.35 25.52 -6.50
C SER A 313 5.00 24.34 -5.58
N ALA A 314 4.52 23.23 -6.14
CA ALA A 314 4.22 22.02 -5.37
C ALA A 314 5.45 21.41 -4.68
N ALA A 315 6.61 21.42 -5.33
CA ALA A 315 7.85 20.87 -4.77
C ALA A 315 8.36 21.70 -3.58
N LYS A 316 8.12 23.02 -3.58
CA LYS A 316 8.46 23.91 -2.46
C LYS A 316 7.64 23.58 -1.22
N ASP A 317 6.34 23.37 -1.40
CA ASP A 317 5.41 23.17 -0.30
C ASP A 317 5.63 21.83 0.42
N LEU A 318 6.09 20.79 -0.31
CA LEU A 318 6.09 19.42 0.18
C LEU A 318 7.41 18.91 0.76
N LYS A 319 8.52 19.66 0.70
CA LYS A 319 9.87 19.33 1.23
C LYS A 319 10.53 18.02 0.74
N GLU A 320 9.78 17.11 0.15
CA GLU A 320 10.27 15.81 -0.33
C GLU A 320 10.75 15.87 -1.79
N ARG A 321 11.70 14.99 -2.14
CA ARG A 321 12.39 14.97 -3.45
C ARG A 321 11.62 14.19 -4.53
N TRP A 322 10.30 14.36 -4.59
CA TRP A 322 9.48 13.73 -5.62
C TRP A 322 9.69 14.36 -7.00
N PHE A 323 9.89 15.68 -7.06
CA PHE A 323 10.16 16.40 -8.29
C PHE A 323 11.67 16.48 -8.57
N ARG A 324 12.12 15.94 -9.71
CA ARG A 324 13.55 15.87 -10.08
C ARG A 324 14.02 17.06 -10.91
N GLY A 325 13.10 17.76 -11.58
CA GLY A 325 13.41 18.88 -12.47
C GLY A 325 12.80 18.69 -13.85
N PHE A 326 13.46 19.23 -14.87
CA PHE A 326 12.97 19.24 -16.24
C PHE A 326 13.91 18.51 -17.19
N LEU A 327 13.34 17.62 -18.01
CA LEU A 327 14.00 17.15 -19.21
C LEU A 327 13.64 18.12 -20.35
N VAL A 328 14.64 18.71 -20.98
CA VAL A 328 14.46 19.68 -22.07
C VAL A 328 14.76 19.02 -23.40
N HIS A 329 13.85 19.19 -24.35
CA HIS A 329 13.99 18.73 -25.73
C HIS A 329 14.06 19.94 -26.67
N GLU A 330 15.25 20.17 -27.24
CA GLU A 330 15.56 21.25 -28.17
C GLU A 330 15.51 20.73 -29.62
N ARG A 331 14.70 21.36 -30.48
CA ARG A 331 14.55 21.07 -31.91
C ARG A 331 14.69 22.32 -32.78
N ILE A 332 15.64 23.20 -32.44
CA ILE A 332 15.84 24.46 -33.16
C ILE A 332 16.39 24.18 -34.56
N PRO A 333 15.79 24.72 -35.65
CA PRO A 333 16.29 24.53 -37.01
C PRO A 333 17.76 24.94 -37.16
N GLY A 334 18.55 24.11 -37.85
CA GLY A 334 19.98 24.31 -38.01
C GLY A 334 20.84 23.77 -36.85
N ARG A 335 20.21 23.28 -35.77
CA ARG A 335 20.86 22.48 -34.72
C ARG A 335 20.39 21.04 -34.81
N ALA A 336 21.23 20.10 -34.34
CA ALA A 336 20.78 18.73 -34.10
C ALA A 336 19.72 18.75 -32.98
N MET A 337 18.70 17.88 -33.06
CA MET A 337 17.79 17.76 -31.92
C MET A 337 18.55 17.22 -30.73
N HIS A 338 18.26 17.75 -29.55
CA HIS A 338 19.09 17.50 -28.38
C HIS A 338 18.23 17.43 -27.13
N TYR A 339 18.61 16.51 -26.24
CA TYR A 339 18.08 16.47 -24.89
C TYR A 339 19.13 16.98 -23.92
N TYR A 340 18.71 17.77 -22.94
CA TYR A 340 19.51 18.10 -21.76
C TYR A 340 18.62 18.19 -20.53
N SER A 341 19.20 18.16 -19.34
CA SER A 341 18.44 18.19 -18.10
C SER A 341 18.64 19.49 -17.33
N ILE A 342 17.58 20.00 -16.71
CA ILE A 342 17.62 21.03 -15.68
C ILE A 342 17.24 20.35 -14.37
N LEU A 343 18.24 20.01 -13.58
CA LEU A 343 18.11 19.26 -12.33
C LEU A 343 17.69 20.19 -11.20
N TYR A 344 16.63 19.83 -10.48
CA TYR A 344 16.27 20.46 -9.21
C TYR A 344 17.16 19.88 -8.11
N TRP A 345 18.01 20.73 -7.52
CA TRP A 345 18.96 20.32 -6.48
C TRP A 345 18.59 20.96 -5.14
N PRO A 346 17.74 20.29 -4.34
CA PRO A 346 17.38 20.80 -3.04
C PRO A 346 18.60 20.76 -2.12
N SER A 347 19.07 21.95 -1.74
CA SER A 347 20.05 22.15 -0.68
C SER A 347 19.56 21.45 0.58
N GLU A 348 20.47 20.85 1.36
CA GLU A 348 20.11 20.36 2.69
C GLU A 348 19.43 21.50 3.46
N PRO A 349 18.36 21.21 4.21
CA PRO A 349 17.65 22.24 4.97
C PRO A 349 18.61 22.79 6.03
N SER A 350 19.35 23.85 5.68
CA SER A 350 20.04 24.67 6.66
C SER A 350 18.98 25.44 7.44
N GLU A 351 19.18 25.59 8.76
CA GLU A 351 18.19 26.19 9.66
C GLU A 351 17.80 27.63 9.29
N THR A 352 18.60 28.31 8.45
CA THR A 352 18.47 29.74 8.22
C THR A 352 18.01 30.14 6.82
N GLU A 353 18.20 29.34 5.76
CA GLU A 353 17.69 29.67 4.42
C GLU A 353 17.67 28.45 3.49
N THR A 354 16.49 28.09 2.98
CA THR A 354 16.34 27.07 1.93
C THR A 354 16.61 27.69 0.57
N SER A 355 17.88 27.99 0.29
CA SER A 355 18.29 28.44 -1.03
C SER A 355 18.18 27.27 -2.03
N GLU A 356 17.09 27.27 -2.80
CA GLU A 356 16.87 26.33 -3.90
C GLU A 356 17.95 26.50 -4.96
N SER A 357 18.67 25.42 -5.24
CA SER A 357 19.70 25.40 -6.29
C SER A 357 19.24 24.55 -7.46
N TRP A 358 19.60 24.98 -8.66
CA TRP A 358 19.30 24.27 -9.89
C TRP A 358 20.57 24.09 -10.70
N MET A 359 20.64 23.02 -11.49
CA MET A 359 21.78 22.75 -12.37
C MET A 359 21.31 22.52 -13.80
N ILE A 360 21.85 23.25 -14.76
CA ILE A 360 21.80 22.81 -16.16
C ILE A 360 22.87 21.76 -16.35
N LEU A 361 22.47 20.58 -16.82
CA LEU A 361 23.34 19.46 -17.15
C LEU A 361 23.10 19.07 -18.62
N ASP A 362 23.85 19.71 -19.50
CA ASP A 362 23.98 19.41 -20.92
C ASP A 362 25.13 18.42 -21.12
N SER A 363 24.82 17.22 -21.61
CA SER A 363 25.79 16.16 -21.85
C SER A 363 26.77 16.47 -23.00
N LEU A 364 26.45 17.45 -23.86
CA LEU A 364 27.30 17.92 -24.96
C LEU A 364 28.19 19.10 -24.58
N ASP A 365 28.21 19.50 -23.29
CA ASP A 365 28.92 20.70 -22.87
C ASP A 365 30.39 20.71 -23.30
N ARG A 366 30.82 21.84 -23.84
CA ARG A 366 32.16 22.06 -24.41
C ARG A 366 32.87 23.15 -23.65
N ASP A 367 34.18 23.00 -23.53
CA ASP A 367 35.00 23.94 -22.75
C ASP A 367 34.95 25.38 -23.26
N ASP A 368 34.68 25.57 -24.55
CA ASP A 368 34.63 26.87 -25.22
C ASP A 368 33.30 27.62 -25.04
N SER A 369 32.23 26.93 -24.62
CA SER A 369 30.90 27.53 -24.42
C SER A 369 30.13 26.76 -23.33
N PRO A 370 30.56 26.89 -22.07
CA PRO A 370 29.99 26.14 -20.96
C PRO A 370 28.51 26.45 -20.78
N ARG A 371 27.67 25.44 -21.01
CA ARG A 371 26.23 25.46 -20.72
C ARG A 371 25.94 25.00 -19.30
N ASN A 372 26.81 24.17 -18.73
CA ASN A 372 26.61 23.64 -17.40
C ASN A 372 26.90 24.71 -16.36
N ARG A 373 25.88 25.06 -15.59
CA ARG A 373 25.93 26.15 -14.61
C ARG A 373 24.90 25.95 -13.52
N LEU A 374 25.16 26.56 -12.37
CA LEU A 374 24.17 26.71 -11.32
C LEU A 374 23.19 27.81 -11.66
N LEU A 375 21.94 27.59 -11.32
CA LEU A 375 20.86 28.53 -11.51
C LEU A 375 20.13 28.73 -10.18
N THR A 376 19.67 29.95 -9.95
CA THR A 376 18.59 30.22 -9.00
C THR A 376 17.25 29.86 -9.62
N THR A 377 16.19 29.82 -8.81
CA THR A 377 14.81 29.67 -9.31
C THR A 377 14.44 30.81 -10.27
N GLU A 378 14.88 32.05 -10.02
CA GLU A 378 14.67 33.17 -10.93
C GLU A 378 15.40 32.99 -12.26
N ASP A 379 16.60 32.42 -12.24
CA ASP A 379 17.34 32.11 -13.46
C ASP A 379 16.64 31.04 -14.30
N VAL A 380 16.02 30.03 -13.68
CA VAL A 380 15.22 29.01 -14.38
C VAL A 380 13.99 29.64 -15.03
N ILE A 381 13.27 30.50 -14.31
CA ILE A 381 12.11 31.25 -14.82
C ILE A 381 12.53 32.13 -16.00
N SER A 382 13.61 32.90 -15.82
CA SER A 382 14.17 33.76 -16.86
C SER A 382 14.63 32.96 -18.08
N LEU A 383 15.27 31.81 -17.89
CA LEU A 383 15.66 30.91 -18.97
C LEU A 383 14.44 30.39 -19.74
N HIS A 384 13.35 30.04 -19.05
CA HIS A 384 12.10 29.63 -19.70
C HIS A 384 11.52 30.78 -20.52
N ASP A 385 11.32 31.95 -19.92
CA ASP A 385 10.69 33.10 -20.58
C ASP A 385 11.52 33.65 -21.76
N GLN A 386 12.85 33.64 -21.66
CA GLN A 386 13.76 33.99 -22.76
C GLN A 386 13.59 33.06 -23.97
N ASN A 387 13.17 31.81 -23.75
CA ASN A 387 12.90 30.84 -24.80
C ASN A 387 11.42 30.80 -25.23
N GLY A 388 10.60 31.77 -24.80
CA GLY A 388 9.17 31.84 -25.07
C GLY A 388 8.78 31.69 -26.55
N GLU A 389 9.56 32.28 -27.47
CA GLU A 389 9.31 32.15 -28.91
C GLU A 389 9.50 30.72 -29.44
N PHE A 390 10.47 29.97 -28.88
CA PHE A 390 10.69 28.57 -29.24
C PHE A 390 9.59 27.67 -28.70
N PHE A 391 9.04 27.95 -27.51
CA PHE A 391 7.86 27.26 -27.00
C PHE A 391 6.63 27.49 -27.88
N ARG A 392 6.35 28.74 -28.27
CA ARG A 392 5.24 29.07 -29.21
C ARG A 392 5.37 28.31 -30.54
N SER A 393 6.60 28.15 -31.00
CA SER A 393 6.92 27.49 -32.28
C SER A 393 7.09 25.97 -32.14
N TRP A 394 6.88 25.40 -30.95
CA TRP A 394 7.08 23.97 -30.65
C TRP A 394 8.51 23.45 -30.93
N LEU A 395 9.49 24.36 -30.93
CA LEU A 395 10.90 24.06 -31.15
C LEU A 395 11.65 23.74 -29.86
N LEU A 396 11.04 24.04 -28.71
CA LEU A 396 11.55 23.69 -27.38
C LEU A 396 10.40 23.13 -26.56
N ARG A 397 10.67 22.09 -25.77
CA ARG A 397 9.71 21.52 -24.81
C ARG A 397 10.42 21.19 -23.50
N TRP A 398 9.75 21.45 -22.39
CA TRP A 398 10.21 21.07 -21.05
C TRP A 398 9.24 20.03 -20.52
N TYR A 399 9.78 18.90 -20.06
CA TYR A 399 9.02 17.82 -19.48
C TYR A 399 9.36 17.72 -17.99
N PRO A 400 8.42 17.99 -17.08
CA PRO A 400 8.61 17.70 -15.66
C PRO A 400 8.91 16.21 -15.47
N VAL A 401 9.90 15.89 -14.63
CA VAL A 401 10.24 14.52 -14.30
C VAL A 401 10.07 14.26 -12.82
N VAL A 402 9.30 13.22 -12.51
CA VAL A 402 8.86 12.88 -11.15
C VAL A 402 9.33 11.47 -10.80
N ASP A 403 9.78 11.26 -9.56
CA ASP A 403 10.01 9.93 -8.99
C ASP A 403 8.69 9.40 -8.44
N ARG A 404 8.19 8.30 -9.03
CA ARG A 404 6.83 7.80 -8.76
C ARG A 404 6.66 7.42 -7.30
N HIS A 405 7.63 6.70 -6.75
CA HIS A 405 7.56 6.24 -5.36
C HIS A 405 7.60 7.42 -4.39
N ALA A 406 8.54 8.35 -4.59
CA ALA A 406 8.60 9.54 -3.75
C ALA A 406 7.35 10.42 -3.88
N ALA A 407 6.74 10.52 -5.07
CA ALA A 407 5.48 11.25 -5.25
C ALA A 407 4.30 10.62 -4.51
N ILE A 408 4.22 9.28 -4.49
CA ILE A 408 3.21 8.54 -3.73
C ILE A 408 3.40 8.77 -2.22
N GLU A 409 4.63 8.61 -1.72
CA GLU A 409 4.97 8.88 -0.31
C GLU A 409 4.63 10.33 0.06
N SER A 410 4.98 11.28 -0.81
CA SER A 410 4.67 12.69 -0.64
C SER A 410 3.19 12.99 -0.59
N LEU A 411 2.41 12.36 -1.47
CA LEU A 411 0.97 12.51 -1.48
C LEU A 411 0.37 11.96 -0.18
N GLN A 412 0.79 10.77 0.23
CA GLN A 412 0.37 10.15 1.49
C GLN A 412 0.71 11.04 2.69
N ALA A 413 1.94 11.56 2.77
CA ALA A 413 2.37 12.45 3.84
C ALA A 413 1.62 13.79 3.84
N ALA A 414 1.35 14.36 2.65
CA ALA A 414 0.56 15.58 2.51
C ALA A 414 -0.88 15.39 2.98
N VAL A 415 -1.51 14.28 2.57
CA VAL A 415 -2.88 13.94 2.94
C VAL A 415 -2.97 13.63 4.44
N SER A 416 -2.07 12.84 4.99
CA SER A 416 -2.02 12.55 6.43
C SER A 416 -1.80 13.82 7.26
N ARG A 417 -0.95 14.75 6.82
CA ARG A 417 -0.81 16.07 7.47
C ARG A 417 -2.09 16.90 7.40
N GLY A 418 -2.76 16.90 6.24
CA GLY A 418 -4.04 17.59 6.09
C GLY A 418 -5.16 16.97 6.93
N MET A 419 -5.16 15.64 7.10
CA MET A 419 -6.08 14.91 7.97
C MET A 419 -5.82 15.19 9.45
N THR A 420 -4.57 15.10 9.92
CA THR A 420 -4.22 15.35 11.34
C THR A 420 -4.47 16.81 11.76
N GLN A 421 -4.42 17.76 10.82
CA GLN A 421 -4.89 19.12 11.09
C GLN A 421 -6.41 19.19 11.31
N ALA A 422 -7.17 18.25 10.74
CA ALA A 422 -8.62 18.13 10.91
C ALA A 422 -9.03 17.18 12.06
N THR A 423 -8.19 16.19 12.42
CA THR A 423 -8.50 15.10 13.37
C THR A 423 -7.49 15.03 14.52
N THR A 424 -7.96 14.88 15.76
CA THR A 424 -7.07 14.68 16.93
C THR A 424 -6.70 13.21 17.18
N GLU A 425 -7.28 12.29 16.41
CA GLU A 425 -7.07 10.85 16.55
C GLU A 425 -6.04 10.36 15.53
N ASP A 426 -5.06 9.57 15.99
CA ASP A 426 -3.87 9.12 15.24
C ASP A 426 -4.10 7.83 14.43
N ASP A 427 -5.32 7.29 14.44
CA ASP A 427 -5.67 6.00 13.83
C ASP A 427 -6.04 6.09 12.33
N SER A 428 -5.69 7.18 11.64
CA SER A 428 -5.99 7.31 10.21
C SER A 428 -5.17 6.30 9.41
N SER A 429 -5.83 5.29 8.84
CA SER A 429 -5.21 4.38 7.89
C SER A 429 -4.66 5.18 6.70
N PRO A 430 -3.40 4.96 6.31
CA PRO A 430 -2.78 5.73 5.23
C PRO A 430 -3.52 5.49 3.91
N LEU A 431 -3.54 6.52 3.07
CA LEU A 431 -3.98 6.42 1.68
C LEU A 431 -3.26 5.26 0.98
N SER A 432 -4.00 4.30 0.43
CA SER A 432 -3.40 3.13 -0.22
C SER A 432 -2.52 3.54 -1.41
N GLU A 433 -1.40 2.83 -1.62
CA GLU A 433 -0.46 3.13 -2.71
C GLU A 433 -1.14 3.14 -4.09
N VAL A 434 -2.04 2.17 -4.33
CA VAL A 434 -2.80 2.06 -5.58
C VAL A 434 -3.71 3.27 -5.82
N HIS A 435 -4.38 3.75 -4.77
CA HIS A 435 -5.24 4.94 -4.91
C HIS A 435 -4.41 6.21 -5.06
N ALA A 436 -3.33 6.36 -4.29
CA ALA A 436 -2.39 7.47 -4.43
C ALA A 436 -1.86 7.56 -5.86
N GLU A 437 -1.44 6.43 -6.44
CA GLU A 437 -1.00 6.35 -7.82
C GLU A 437 -2.10 6.73 -8.82
N THR A 438 -3.32 6.22 -8.64
CA THR A 438 -4.46 6.53 -9.52
C THR A 438 -4.78 8.03 -9.50
N GLU A 439 -4.78 8.65 -8.32
CA GLU A 439 -5.06 10.08 -8.18
C GLU A 439 -3.91 10.95 -8.72
N LEU A 440 -2.66 10.50 -8.54
CA LEU A 440 -1.50 11.15 -9.17
C LEU A 440 -1.62 11.09 -10.69
N ASP A 441 -1.92 9.93 -11.28
CA ASP A 441 -2.10 9.81 -12.74
C ASP A 441 -3.21 10.74 -13.26
N ALA A 442 -4.35 10.80 -12.55
CA ALA A 442 -5.45 11.72 -12.86
C ALA A 442 -5.06 13.20 -12.76
N CYS A 443 -4.03 13.52 -11.97
CA CYS A 443 -3.48 14.86 -11.78
C CYS A 443 -2.13 15.07 -12.50
N ARG A 444 -1.79 14.23 -13.49
CA ARG A 444 -0.51 14.27 -14.22
C ARG A 444 0.70 14.29 -13.28
N TRP A 445 0.65 13.55 -12.19
CA TRP A 445 1.69 13.45 -11.17
C TRP A 445 2.03 14.78 -10.48
N ASN A 446 1.12 15.77 -10.48
CA ASN A 446 1.25 16.96 -9.64
C ASN A 446 0.74 16.65 -8.21
N VAL A 447 1.68 16.47 -7.28
CA VAL A 447 1.37 16.02 -5.91
C VAL A 447 0.51 17.04 -5.14
N ALA A 448 0.77 18.35 -5.27
CA ALA A 448 -0.03 19.36 -4.56
C ALA A 448 -1.48 19.42 -5.07
N LEU A 449 -1.67 19.27 -6.39
CA LEU A 449 -3.01 19.21 -6.98
C LEU A 449 -3.76 17.95 -6.53
N ALA A 450 -3.11 16.79 -6.56
CA ALA A 450 -3.68 15.53 -6.08
C ALA A 450 -4.04 15.61 -4.59
N ALA A 451 -3.14 16.13 -3.76
CA ALA A 451 -3.39 16.33 -2.32
C ALA A 451 -4.59 17.25 -2.09
N ARG A 452 -4.67 18.36 -2.83
CA ARG A 452 -5.80 19.28 -2.74
C ARG A 452 -7.12 18.60 -3.12
N ARG A 453 -7.17 17.82 -4.21
CA ARG A 453 -8.39 17.12 -4.62
C ARG A 453 -8.85 16.11 -3.58
N LEU A 454 -7.92 15.33 -3.01
CA LEU A 454 -8.22 14.39 -1.93
C LEU A 454 -8.73 15.12 -0.68
N LEU A 455 -8.08 16.20 -0.25
CA LEU A 455 -8.56 17.00 0.89
C LEU A 455 -9.93 17.65 0.62
N GLU A 456 -10.21 18.04 -0.63
CA GLU A 456 -11.52 18.53 -1.05
C GLU A 456 -12.58 17.41 -1.17
N ALA A 457 -12.19 16.13 -1.22
CA ALA A 457 -13.13 15.00 -1.30
C ALA A 457 -14.07 14.93 -0.08
N SER A 458 -13.60 15.35 1.11
CA SER A 458 -14.44 15.46 2.31
C SER A 458 -15.68 16.34 2.11
N ARG A 459 -15.56 17.43 1.34
CA ARG A 459 -16.69 18.30 0.98
C ARG A 459 -17.65 17.61 0.03
N HIS A 460 -17.13 16.83 -0.91
CA HIS A 460 -17.94 16.04 -1.82
C HIS A 460 -18.74 14.96 -1.07
N VAL A 461 -18.13 14.29 -0.09
CA VAL A 461 -18.85 13.36 0.82
C VAL A 461 -20.01 14.08 1.52
N GLY A 462 -19.78 15.29 2.03
CA GLY A 462 -20.84 16.08 2.66
C GLY A 462 -21.99 16.41 1.71
N HIS A 463 -21.69 16.78 0.47
CA HIS A 463 -22.71 17.02 -0.56
C HIS A 463 -23.47 15.74 -0.94
N GLU A 464 -22.76 14.63 -1.17
CA GLU A 464 -23.37 13.33 -1.50
C GLU A 464 -24.23 12.82 -0.34
N LEU A 465 -23.81 13.02 0.91
CA LEU A 465 -24.61 12.67 2.09
C LEU A 465 -25.93 13.44 2.12
N GLN A 466 -25.90 14.75 1.85
CA GLN A 466 -27.11 15.57 1.73
C GLN A 466 -28.02 15.06 0.61
N VAL A 467 -27.45 14.69 -0.54
CA VAL A 467 -28.22 14.11 -1.65
C VAL A 467 -28.86 12.79 -1.22
N LEU A 468 -28.11 11.88 -0.59
CA LEU A 468 -28.62 10.58 -0.14
C LEU A 468 -29.68 10.71 0.95
N GLN A 469 -29.58 11.70 1.84
CA GLN A 469 -30.60 12.01 2.84
C GLN A 469 -31.93 12.47 2.22
N LEU A 470 -31.90 12.97 0.97
CA LEU A 470 -33.11 13.33 0.21
C LEU A 470 -33.67 12.15 -0.60
N VAL A 471 -32.91 11.07 -0.78
CA VAL A 471 -33.37 9.87 -1.52
C VAL A 471 -34.31 9.06 -0.64
N VAL A 472 -35.55 8.92 -1.09
CA VAL A 472 -36.55 8.07 -0.43
C VAL A 472 -36.32 6.61 -0.84
N SER A 473 -36.16 5.72 0.13
CA SER A 473 -36.05 4.28 -0.17
C SER A 473 -37.39 3.70 -0.65
N GLU A 474 -37.37 2.56 -1.35
CA GLU A 474 -38.62 1.89 -1.77
C GLU A 474 -39.54 1.60 -0.57
N GLU A 475 -38.96 1.20 0.55
CA GLU A 475 -39.70 0.90 1.78
C GLU A 475 -40.27 2.15 2.42
N GLU A 476 -39.52 3.25 2.47
CA GLU A 476 -40.01 4.54 2.97
C GLU A 476 -41.16 5.06 2.08
N ALA A 477 -41.07 4.82 0.77
CA ALA A 477 -42.13 5.12 -0.19
C ALA A 477 -43.35 4.21 0.04
N ARG A 478 -43.16 2.88 0.18
CA ARG A 478 -44.23 1.90 0.46
C ARG A 478 -44.90 2.19 1.80
N ALA A 479 -44.15 2.44 2.87
CA ALA A 479 -44.69 2.79 4.18
C ALA A 479 -45.49 4.09 4.14
N SER A 480 -45.06 5.08 3.35
CA SER A 480 -45.83 6.32 3.18
C SER A 480 -47.08 6.12 2.34
N LEU A 481 -47.03 5.25 1.32
CA LEU A 481 -48.23 4.84 0.58
C LEU A 481 -49.20 4.10 1.51
N GLU A 482 -48.75 3.11 2.26
CA GLU A 482 -49.58 2.36 3.21
C GLU A 482 -50.21 3.28 4.27
N ALA A 483 -49.44 4.22 4.82
CA ALA A 483 -49.94 5.20 5.79
C ALA A 483 -50.98 6.18 5.21
N THR A 484 -51.01 6.36 3.90
CA THR A 484 -51.95 7.24 3.18
C THR A 484 -52.99 6.44 2.39
N GLU A 485 -53.24 5.19 2.77
CA GLU A 485 -54.19 4.29 2.10
C GLU A 485 -53.94 4.18 0.57
N TRP A 486 -52.67 4.19 0.19
CA TRP A 486 -52.15 4.17 -1.18
C TRP A 486 -52.48 5.42 -2.02
N ASN A 487 -52.80 6.54 -1.39
CA ASN A 487 -52.95 7.83 -2.06
C ASN A 487 -51.59 8.43 -2.41
N PHE A 488 -51.17 8.26 -3.67
CA PHE A 488 -49.86 8.72 -4.14
C PHE A 488 -49.58 10.21 -3.89
N ALA A 489 -50.57 11.09 -4.09
CA ALA A 489 -50.37 12.53 -3.89
C ALA A 489 -50.14 12.89 -2.43
N GLU A 490 -50.90 12.27 -1.52
CA GLU A 490 -50.72 12.44 -0.08
C GLU A 490 -49.42 11.79 0.41
N ALA A 491 -49.04 10.62 -0.13
CA ALA A 491 -47.76 9.97 0.20
C ALA A 491 -46.56 10.83 -0.19
N VAL A 492 -46.58 11.42 -1.40
CA VAL A 492 -45.53 12.34 -1.86
C VAL A 492 -45.52 13.62 -1.02
N GLN A 493 -46.69 14.19 -0.71
CA GLN A 493 -46.77 15.37 0.16
C GLN A 493 -46.23 15.05 1.56
N HIS A 494 -46.63 13.93 2.14
CA HIS A 494 -46.17 13.45 3.43
C HIS A 494 -44.64 13.26 3.43
N GLN A 495 -44.08 12.62 2.40
CA GLN A 495 -42.63 12.45 2.31
C GLN A 495 -41.88 13.76 2.06
N SER A 496 -42.38 14.62 1.18
CA SER A 496 -41.77 15.94 0.96
C SER A 496 -41.79 16.78 2.25
N GLN A 497 -42.87 16.71 3.03
CA GLN A 497 -42.96 17.40 4.31
C GLN A 497 -42.02 16.79 5.35
N ARG A 498 -41.85 15.46 5.36
CA ARG A 498 -40.86 14.79 6.22
C ARG A 498 -39.44 15.18 5.85
N LEU A 499 -39.08 15.15 4.56
CA LEU A 499 -37.77 15.59 4.08
C LEU A 499 -37.54 17.08 4.37
N LEU A 500 -38.56 17.94 4.19
CA LEU A 500 -38.50 19.34 4.57
C LEU A 500 -38.35 19.53 6.08
N ASN A 501 -39.04 18.73 6.89
CA ASN A 501 -38.91 18.79 8.35
C ASN A 501 -37.55 18.25 8.81
N HIS A 502 -37.00 17.23 8.15
CA HIS A 502 -35.63 16.77 8.39
C HIS A 502 -34.61 17.83 7.99
N ALA A 503 -34.76 18.43 6.80
CA ALA A 503 -33.92 19.53 6.34
C ALA A 503 -34.03 20.77 7.25
N LYS A 504 -35.21 21.02 7.82
CA LYS A 504 -35.44 22.11 8.79
C LYS A 504 -34.92 21.76 10.17
N ALA A 505 -35.12 20.55 10.68
CA ALA A 505 -34.53 20.11 11.95
C ALA A 505 -33.01 20.14 11.86
N SER A 506 -32.45 19.65 10.75
CA SER A 506 -31.03 19.78 10.43
C SER A 506 -30.58 21.20 10.13
N SER A 507 -31.50 22.18 10.01
CA SER A 507 -31.20 23.61 9.80
C SER A 507 -31.45 24.47 11.05
N GLU A 508 -32.37 24.08 11.92
CA GLU A 508 -32.85 24.85 13.08
C GLU A 508 -32.25 24.32 14.39
N GLU A 509 -31.98 23.01 14.50
CA GLU A 509 -31.09 22.47 15.54
C GLU A 509 -29.61 22.57 15.13
N SER A 510 -29.32 22.94 13.86
CA SER A 510 -28.01 23.36 13.41
C SER A 510 -27.78 24.86 13.64
N CYS A 511 -27.64 25.24 14.91
CA CYS A 511 -26.42 25.99 15.16
C CYS A 511 -25.29 25.05 14.74
N PHE A 512 -24.50 25.43 13.75
CA PHE A 512 -23.38 24.68 13.12
C PHE A 512 -22.25 24.32 14.13
N THR A 513 -22.59 24.17 15.41
CA THR A 513 -21.72 23.99 16.57
C THR A 513 -21.93 22.65 17.28
N CYS A 514 -23.04 21.93 17.05
CA CYS A 514 -23.25 20.60 17.67
C CYS A 514 -22.85 19.42 16.76
N PHE A 515 -22.90 19.56 15.43
CA PHE A 515 -21.92 18.92 14.55
C PHE A 515 -20.80 19.94 14.37
N ARG A 516 -19.77 19.88 15.24
CA ARG A 516 -18.57 20.68 15.00
C ARG A 516 -18.11 20.40 13.55
N PRO A 517 -17.80 21.42 12.74
CA PRO A 517 -17.25 21.23 11.40
C PRO A 517 -16.06 20.25 11.39
N SER A 518 -15.34 20.17 12.52
CA SER A 518 -14.28 19.19 12.74
C SER A 518 -14.78 17.74 12.80
N LEU A 519 -15.85 17.44 13.53
CA LEU A 519 -16.36 16.06 13.69
C LEU A 519 -16.91 15.50 12.36
N ALA A 520 -17.63 16.32 11.59
CA ALA A 520 -18.12 15.90 10.27
C ALA A 520 -16.97 15.64 9.28
N ALA A 521 -15.91 16.46 9.32
CA ALA A 521 -14.72 16.26 8.50
C ALA A 521 -13.92 15.02 8.94
N VAL A 522 -13.77 14.79 10.25
CA VAL A 522 -13.12 13.59 10.81
C VAL A 522 -13.82 12.33 10.31
N SER A 523 -15.14 12.26 10.47
CA SER A 523 -15.93 11.12 10.02
C SER A 523 -15.87 10.94 8.50
N ALA A 524 -15.85 12.03 7.73
CA ALA A 524 -15.73 11.97 6.27
C ALA A 524 -14.38 11.40 5.81
N TYR A 525 -13.26 11.81 6.41
CA TYR A 525 -11.95 11.24 6.07
C TYR A 525 -11.79 9.79 6.50
N ALA A 526 -12.31 9.43 7.68
CA ALA A 526 -12.36 8.03 8.10
C ALA A 526 -13.25 7.17 7.18
N ALA A 527 -14.35 7.73 6.67
CA ALA A 527 -15.19 7.04 5.70
C ALA A 527 -14.50 6.90 4.34
N LEU A 528 -13.78 7.94 3.88
CA LEU A 528 -12.97 7.90 2.66
C LEU A 528 -11.89 6.84 2.74
N SER A 529 -11.15 6.75 3.85
CA SER A 529 -10.10 5.73 4.00
C SER A 529 -10.66 4.30 4.00
N LEU A 530 -11.87 4.08 4.53
CA LEU A 530 -12.54 2.77 4.55
C LEU A 530 -13.24 2.39 3.24
N THR A 531 -13.44 3.34 2.33
CA THR A 531 -14.18 3.13 1.07
C THR A 531 -13.35 3.42 -0.18
N ASP A 532 -12.03 3.27 -0.06
CA ASP A 532 -11.06 3.51 -1.15
C ASP A 532 -11.23 4.90 -1.79
N TRP A 533 -11.58 5.89 -0.97
CA TRP A 533 -11.78 7.30 -1.32
C TRP A 533 -12.92 7.57 -2.31
N ASP A 534 -13.86 6.65 -2.45
CA ASP A 534 -15.11 6.89 -3.18
C ASP A 534 -16.05 7.78 -2.34
N SER A 535 -16.19 9.03 -2.75
CA SER A 535 -17.02 10.03 -2.03
C SER A 535 -18.48 9.62 -1.84
N ARG A 536 -19.06 8.88 -2.80
CA ARG A 536 -20.44 8.42 -2.72
C ARG A 536 -20.57 7.25 -1.75
N ARG A 537 -19.67 6.26 -1.84
CA ARG A 537 -19.64 5.13 -0.88
C ARG A 537 -19.34 5.60 0.55
N SER A 538 -18.47 6.58 0.70
CA SER A 538 -18.22 7.25 1.98
C SER A 538 -19.49 7.88 2.55
N ALA A 539 -20.26 8.57 1.71
CA ALA A 539 -21.54 9.15 2.12
C ALA A 539 -22.57 8.07 2.47
N GLU A 540 -22.64 6.98 1.70
CA GLU A 540 -23.47 5.80 2.01
C GLU A 540 -23.08 5.17 3.37
N LEU A 541 -21.78 5.11 3.67
CA LEU A 541 -21.24 4.60 4.94
C LEU A 541 -21.60 5.50 6.13
N LEU A 542 -21.47 6.82 5.98
CA LEU A 542 -21.87 7.77 7.03
C LEU A 542 -23.38 7.73 7.28
N LEU A 543 -24.18 7.65 6.20
CA LEU A 543 -25.63 7.50 6.31
C LEU A 543 -26.00 6.18 7.00
N LEU A 544 -25.31 5.09 6.68
CA LEU A 544 -25.48 3.80 7.33
C LEU A 544 -25.18 3.90 8.83
N GLN A 545 -24.06 4.53 9.21
CA GLN A 545 -23.68 4.69 10.61
C GLN A 545 -24.75 5.47 11.39
N GLU A 546 -25.21 6.60 10.86
CA GLU A 546 -26.26 7.43 11.47
C GLU A 546 -27.56 6.61 11.68
N ARG A 547 -28.02 5.93 10.62
CA ARG A 547 -29.23 5.11 10.68
C ARG A 547 -29.10 3.94 11.64
N ALA A 548 -27.92 3.33 11.69
CA ALA A 548 -27.68 2.18 12.53
C ALA A 548 -27.58 2.56 14.00
N GLN A 549 -26.98 3.71 14.34
CA GLN A 549 -26.98 4.25 15.71
C GLN A 549 -28.40 4.48 16.23
N VAL A 550 -29.28 5.03 15.38
CA VAL A 550 -30.71 5.22 15.73
C VAL A 550 -31.44 3.89 15.89
N ALA A 551 -31.21 2.94 14.99
CA ALA A 551 -31.90 1.65 15.01
C ALA A 551 -31.49 0.74 16.18
N VAL A 552 -30.20 0.77 16.53
CA VAL A 552 -29.60 -0.14 17.52
C VAL A 552 -29.51 0.49 18.92
N GLY A 553 -29.49 1.83 19.01
CA GLY A 553 -29.36 2.53 20.29
C GLY A 553 -27.98 2.39 20.94
N GLY A 554 -26.94 2.15 20.13
CA GLY A 554 -25.55 2.01 20.58
C GLY A 554 -24.54 2.50 19.54
N ASP A 555 -23.32 2.77 20.00
CA ASP A 555 -22.23 3.24 19.13
C ASP A 555 -21.75 2.11 18.22
N ILE A 556 -22.05 2.23 16.94
CA ILE A 556 -21.54 1.32 15.91
C ILE A 556 -20.25 1.90 15.35
N SER A 557 -19.20 1.08 15.38
CA SER A 557 -17.93 1.45 14.79
C SER A 557 -18.08 1.65 13.28
N LEU A 558 -17.38 2.64 12.75
CA LEU A 558 -17.36 2.91 11.31
C LEU A 558 -16.82 1.72 10.52
N SER A 559 -15.89 0.95 11.10
CA SER A 559 -15.33 -0.27 10.52
C SER A 559 -16.37 -1.39 10.35
N ALA A 560 -17.23 -1.62 11.34
CA ALA A 560 -18.32 -2.60 11.24
C ALA A 560 -19.35 -2.17 10.20
N ALA A 561 -19.68 -0.87 10.16
CA ALA A 561 -20.55 -0.32 9.12
C ALA A 561 -19.94 -0.48 7.71
N ALA A 562 -18.63 -0.28 7.56
CA ALA A 562 -17.94 -0.46 6.27
C ALA A 562 -17.91 -1.92 5.83
N ALA A 563 -17.68 -2.86 6.76
CA ALA A 563 -17.74 -4.29 6.49
C ALA A 563 -19.16 -4.72 6.05
N ALA A 564 -20.20 -4.24 6.74
CA ALA A 564 -21.58 -4.52 6.36
C ALA A 564 -21.94 -3.92 4.98
N LEU A 565 -21.47 -2.70 4.69
CA LEU A 565 -21.69 -2.06 3.39
C LEU A 565 -21.03 -2.83 2.25
N LYS A 566 -19.80 -3.33 2.47
CA LYS A 566 -19.04 -4.14 1.50
C LYS A 566 -19.75 -5.45 1.11
N GLU A 567 -20.46 -6.07 2.06
CA GLU A 567 -21.22 -7.31 1.85
C GLU A 567 -22.62 -7.08 1.28
N SER A 568 -22.98 -5.82 1.00
CA SER A 568 -24.32 -5.42 0.56
C SER A 568 -24.31 -4.65 -0.76
N SER A 569 -25.44 -4.60 -1.46
CA SER A 569 -25.63 -3.72 -2.62
C SER A 569 -26.32 -2.40 -2.28
N SER A 570 -26.73 -2.19 -1.02
CA SER A 570 -27.49 -1.01 -0.59
C SER A 570 -27.32 -0.73 0.89
N VAL A 571 -27.42 0.55 1.27
CA VAL A 571 -27.42 1.02 2.66
C VAL A 571 -28.49 0.31 3.50
N HIS A 572 -29.67 0.02 2.93
CA HIS A 572 -30.73 -0.68 3.65
C HIS A 572 -30.31 -2.11 4.03
N GLN A 573 -29.79 -2.89 3.07
CA GLN A 573 -29.31 -4.24 3.37
C GLN A 573 -28.16 -4.25 4.38
N ALA A 574 -27.23 -3.30 4.29
CA ALA A 574 -26.17 -3.13 5.28
C ALA A 574 -26.73 -2.83 6.68
N LEU A 575 -27.78 -2.01 6.77
CA LEU A 575 -28.46 -1.73 8.03
C LEU A 575 -29.08 -2.99 8.64
N LEU A 576 -29.73 -3.84 7.83
CA LEU A 576 -30.27 -5.12 8.29
C LEU A 576 -29.17 -6.06 8.80
N ILE A 577 -27.99 -6.07 8.15
CA ILE A 577 -26.82 -6.85 8.61
C ILE A 577 -26.41 -6.41 10.01
N ILE A 578 -26.27 -5.09 10.24
CA ILE A 578 -25.88 -4.53 11.54
C ILE A 578 -26.94 -4.82 12.61
N GLN A 579 -28.22 -4.63 12.29
CA GLN A 579 -29.34 -4.93 13.19
C GLN A 579 -29.34 -6.41 13.60
N LEU A 580 -29.13 -7.32 12.64
CA LEU A 580 -29.07 -8.76 12.90
C LEU A 580 -27.91 -9.11 13.85
N ILE A 581 -26.71 -8.58 13.60
CA ILE A 581 -25.54 -8.80 14.47
C ILE A 581 -25.83 -8.29 15.88
N HIS A 582 -26.42 -7.10 16.00
CA HIS A 582 -26.77 -6.53 17.31
C HIS A 582 -27.77 -7.40 18.07
N GLU A 583 -28.88 -7.81 17.43
CA GLU A 583 -29.90 -8.67 18.06
C GLU A 583 -29.32 -10.04 18.49
N ILE A 584 -28.45 -10.61 17.68
CA ILE A 584 -27.76 -11.87 17.98
C ILE A 584 -26.81 -11.74 19.16
N ASN A 585 -26.07 -10.62 19.24
CA ASN A 585 -25.15 -10.34 20.34
C ASN A 585 -25.91 -10.04 21.64
N LYS A 586 -27.04 -9.34 21.54
CA LYS A 586 -27.96 -9.11 22.67
C LYS A 586 -28.46 -10.43 23.25
N ASP A 587 -28.90 -11.37 22.40
CA ASP A 587 -29.30 -12.72 22.81
C ASP A 587 -28.12 -13.51 23.46
N GLN A 588 -26.85 -13.18 23.16
CA GLN A 588 -25.67 -13.83 23.78
C GLN A 588 -25.33 -13.28 25.16
N VAL A 589 -25.55 -11.98 25.39
CA VAL A 589 -25.29 -11.37 26.70
C VAL A 589 -26.18 -12.01 27.78
N ASP A 590 -27.41 -12.40 27.42
CA ASP A 590 -28.33 -13.08 28.34
C ASP A 590 -27.94 -14.54 28.62
N GLN A 591 -27.02 -15.13 27.83
CA GLN A 591 -26.59 -16.53 27.91
C GLN A 591 -25.11 -16.62 28.32
N ASP A 592 -24.80 -16.14 29.53
CA ASP A 592 -23.44 -15.96 30.08
C ASP A 592 -22.50 -17.19 30.11
N GLN A 593 -22.94 -18.39 29.72
CA GLN A 593 -22.15 -19.63 29.82
C GLN A 593 -21.61 -20.20 28.49
N GLN A 594 -21.93 -19.61 27.32
CA GLN A 594 -21.52 -20.16 26.00
C GLN A 594 -20.96 -19.10 25.03
N ARG A 595 -20.23 -18.09 25.52
CA ARG A 595 -19.77 -16.96 24.68
C ARG A 595 -18.72 -17.31 23.61
N ASP A 596 -17.91 -18.35 23.80
CA ASP A 596 -16.69 -18.49 22.98
C ASP A 596 -16.87 -19.22 21.64
N GLN A 597 -18.04 -19.80 21.35
CA GLN A 597 -18.14 -20.79 20.26
C GLN A 597 -18.77 -20.28 18.96
N PHE A 598 -19.38 -19.08 18.94
CA PHE A 598 -20.10 -18.61 17.75
C PHE A 598 -20.10 -17.08 17.62
N SER A 599 -19.03 -16.51 17.06
CA SER A 599 -19.03 -15.12 16.60
C SER A 599 -19.62 -15.05 15.19
N ILE A 600 -20.49 -14.07 14.95
CA ILE A 600 -21.06 -13.81 13.62
C ILE A 600 -20.37 -12.59 13.04
N ASP A 601 -19.72 -12.78 11.89
CA ASP A 601 -19.19 -11.69 11.07
C ASP A 601 -20.26 -11.15 10.10
N GLU A 602 -19.96 -10.00 9.50
CA GLU A 602 -20.85 -9.30 8.56
C GLU A 602 -21.17 -10.17 7.33
N ALA A 603 -20.20 -10.95 6.84
CA ALA A 603 -20.36 -11.84 5.70
C ALA A 603 -21.34 -12.99 6.02
N PHE A 604 -21.29 -13.57 7.22
CA PHE A 604 -22.21 -14.61 7.66
C PHE A 604 -23.61 -14.04 7.93
N ALA A 605 -23.72 -12.87 8.56
CA ALA A 605 -24.99 -12.18 8.72
C ALA A 605 -25.65 -11.85 7.36
N ALA A 606 -24.88 -11.41 6.36
CA ALA A 606 -25.35 -11.21 4.99
C ALA A 606 -25.83 -12.51 4.32
N ARG A 607 -25.18 -13.66 4.60
CA ARG A 607 -25.65 -14.98 4.13
C ARG A 607 -26.96 -15.38 4.80
N LEU A 608 -27.11 -15.16 6.10
CA LEU A 608 -28.35 -15.45 6.83
C LEU A 608 -29.52 -14.64 6.27
N LEU A 609 -29.35 -13.33 6.09
CA LEU A 609 -30.40 -12.47 5.53
C LEU A 609 -30.81 -12.88 4.11
N ARG A 610 -29.85 -13.30 3.28
CA ARG A 610 -30.16 -13.82 1.93
C ARG A 610 -31.05 -15.07 1.96
N HIS A 611 -30.87 -15.95 2.94
CA HIS A 611 -31.72 -17.14 3.10
C HIS A 611 -33.03 -16.88 3.85
N ALA A 612 -33.12 -15.76 4.56
CA ALA A 612 -34.29 -15.29 5.28
C ALA A 612 -35.12 -14.26 4.48
N ASP A 613 -34.88 -14.13 3.18
CA ASP A 613 -35.55 -13.15 2.30
C ASP A 613 -35.50 -11.70 2.83
N GLY A 614 -34.43 -11.33 3.55
CA GLY A 614 -34.23 -10.02 4.16
C GLY A 614 -34.87 -9.85 5.54
N GLU A 615 -35.59 -10.84 6.08
CA GLU A 615 -36.23 -10.72 7.39
C GLU A 615 -35.25 -10.96 8.54
N VAL A 616 -35.01 -9.92 9.34
CA VAL A 616 -34.09 -9.97 10.50
C VAL A 616 -34.57 -10.97 11.56
N SER A 617 -35.88 -11.05 11.82
CA SER A 617 -36.46 -11.99 12.78
C SER A 617 -36.21 -13.44 12.38
N THR A 618 -36.42 -13.78 11.12
CA THR A 618 -36.20 -15.12 10.56
C THR A 618 -34.71 -15.46 10.53
N ALA A 619 -33.85 -14.51 10.11
CA ALA A 619 -32.39 -14.69 10.16
C ALA A 619 -31.86 -14.90 11.59
N ARG A 620 -32.42 -14.19 12.57
CA ARG A 620 -32.08 -14.40 14.00
C ARG A 620 -32.49 -15.79 14.47
N GLN A 621 -33.69 -16.26 14.11
CA GLN A 621 -34.12 -17.63 14.41
C GLN A 621 -33.21 -18.67 13.72
N MET A 622 -32.75 -18.41 12.49
CA MET A 622 -31.77 -19.28 11.82
C MET A 622 -30.46 -19.36 12.60
N ALA A 623 -29.95 -18.23 13.09
CA ALA A 623 -28.75 -18.22 13.92
C ALA A 623 -28.94 -19.02 15.22
N GLN A 624 -30.12 -18.94 15.85
CA GLN A 624 -30.44 -19.76 17.03
C GLN A 624 -30.46 -21.27 16.71
N VAL A 625 -31.00 -21.65 15.55
CA VAL A 625 -30.96 -23.05 15.08
C VAL A 625 -29.52 -23.51 14.84
N LEU A 626 -28.69 -22.69 14.19
CA LEU A 626 -27.29 -23.00 13.89
C LEU A 626 -26.41 -23.09 15.14
N ARG A 627 -26.75 -22.36 16.21
CA ARG A 627 -26.08 -22.54 17.51
C ARG A 627 -26.30 -23.94 18.09
N GLN A 628 -27.48 -24.52 17.90
CA GLN A 628 -27.77 -25.89 18.35
C GLN A 628 -27.28 -26.95 17.36
N PHE A 629 -27.30 -26.64 16.07
CA PHE A 629 -26.90 -27.54 15.00
C PHE A 629 -25.93 -26.85 14.01
N PRO A 630 -24.65 -26.68 14.39
CA PRO A 630 -23.68 -25.89 13.61
C PRO A 630 -23.32 -26.51 12.26
N SER A 631 -23.56 -27.82 12.08
CA SER A 631 -23.28 -28.54 10.83
C SER A 631 -24.44 -28.51 9.83
N VAL A 632 -25.58 -27.91 10.16
CA VAL A 632 -26.74 -27.83 9.25
C VAL A 632 -26.51 -26.73 8.19
N PRO A 633 -26.68 -27.03 6.89
CA PRO A 633 -26.61 -26.00 5.85
C PRO A 633 -27.71 -24.93 6.01
N LEU A 634 -27.39 -23.66 5.71
CA LEU A 634 -28.33 -22.53 5.86
C LEU A 634 -29.68 -22.76 5.16
N ALA A 635 -29.67 -23.37 3.98
CA ALA A 635 -30.90 -23.68 3.23
C ALA A 635 -31.83 -24.64 3.99
N ILE A 636 -31.26 -25.60 4.73
CA ILE A 636 -32.00 -26.57 5.54
C ILE A 636 -32.52 -25.90 6.81
N CYS A 637 -31.75 -25.02 7.45
CA CYS A 637 -32.24 -24.20 8.56
C CYS A 637 -33.46 -23.34 8.16
N ALA A 638 -33.38 -22.68 7.00
CA ALA A 638 -34.48 -21.88 6.47
C ALA A 638 -35.73 -22.73 6.19
N GLU A 639 -35.57 -23.91 5.58
CA GLU A 639 -36.68 -24.85 5.34
C GLU A 639 -37.27 -25.39 6.66
N ALA A 640 -36.44 -25.72 7.64
CA ALA A 640 -36.89 -26.20 8.94
C ALA A 640 -37.70 -25.12 9.68
N LEU A 641 -37.28 -23.86 9.64
CA LEU A 641 -38.04 -22.73 10.20
C LEU A 641 -39.36 -22.51 9.46
N ARG A 642 -39.36 -22.60 8.13
CA ARG A 642 -40.59 -22.49 7.32
C ARG A 642 -41.63 -23.53 7.73
N ARG A 643 -41.20 -24.72 8.18
CA ARG A 643 -42.08 -25.80 8.65
C ARG A 643 -42.43 -25.71 10.14
N GLY A 644 -41.50 -25.24 10.98
CA GLY A 644 -41.64 -25.21 12.43
C GLY A 644 -42.27 -23.93 12.99
N GLU A 645 -42.36 -22.86 12.20
CA GLU A 645 -42.84 -21.52 12.61
C GLU A 645 -41.99 -20.82 13.71
N SER A 646 -41.09 -21.54 14.39
CA SER A 646 -40.19 -21.01 15.42
C SER A 646 -38.85 -21.76 15.46
N ALA A 647 -37.82 -21.13 16.02
CA ALA A 647 -36.49 -21.75 16.20
C ALA A 647 -36.56 -23.04 17.02
N ALA A 648 -37.33 -23.06 18.11
CA ALA A 648 -37.47 -24.25 18.96
C ALA A 648 -38.11 -25.42 18.20
N ALA A 649 -39.17 -25.15 17.42
CA ALA A 649 -39.81 -26.18 16.61
C ALA A 649 -38.92 -26.65 15.44
N ALA A 650 -38.17 -25.76 14.81
CA ALA A 650 -37.19 -26.13 13.78
C ALA A 650 -36.08 -27.02 14.36
N CYS A 651 -35.57 -26.70 15.55
CA CYS A 651 -34.62 -27.55 16.27
C CYS A 651 -35.22 -28.91 16.61
N MET A 652 -36.48 -28.98 17.03
CA MET A 652 -37.19 -30.24 17.26
C MET A 652 -37.33 -31.05 15.97
N LEU A 653 -37.67 -30.43 14.83
CA LEU A 653 -37.74 -31.12 13.54
C LEU A 653 -36.38 -31.69 13.10
N LEU A 654 -35.31 -30.92 13.25
CA LEU A 654 -33.96 -31.37 12.96
C LEU A 654 -33.52 -32.49 13.91
N LYS A 655 -33.90 -32.39 15.20
CA LYS A 655 -33.63 -33.41 16.19
C LYS A 655 -34.38 -34.70 15.92
N ASP A 656 -35.67 -34.63 15.58
CA ASP A 656 -36.48 -35.77 15.19
C ASP A 656 -35.92 -36.45 13.95
N PHE A 657 -35.41 -35.68 12.99
CA PHE A 657 -34.75 -36.24 11.81
C PHE A 657 -33.44 -36.95 12.17
N GLU A 658 -32.59 -36.34 13.01
CA GLU A 658 -31.38 -36.98 13.54
C GLU A 658 -31.70 -38.28 14.30
N ASP A 659 -32.72 -38.25 15.16
CA ASP A 659 -33.17 -39.39 15.95
C ASP A 659 -33.78 -40.50 15.07
N GLN A 660 -34.45 -40.15 13.97
CA GLN A 660 -34.92 -41.12 12.97
C GLN A 660 -33.77 -41.81 12.25
N VAL A 661 -32.73 -41.08 11.84
CA VAL A 661 -31.53 -41.67 11.23
C VAL A 661 -30.82 -42.57 12.24
N CYS A 662 -30.70 -42.14 13.50
CA CYS A 662 -30.12 -42.94 14.58
C CYS A 662 -30.93 -44.19 14.93
N SER A 663 -32.26 -44.09 14.91
CA SER A 663 -33.18 -45.21 15.07
C SER A 663 -33.04 -46.23 13.94
N LEU A 664 -32.88 -45.77 12.68
CA LEU A 664 -32.60 -46.64 11.55
C LEU A 664 -31.29 -47.42 11.76
N VAL A 665 -30.19 -46.74 12.10
CA VAL A 665 -28.88 -47.37 12.35
C VAL A 665 -28.96 -48.39 13.49
N SER A 666 -29.63 -48.04 14.59
CA SER A 666 -29.85 -48.92 15.74
C SER A 666 -30.70 -50.16 15.38
N SER A 667 -31.74 -49.97 14.56
CA SER A 667 -32.59 -51.06 14.08
C SER A 667 -31.84 -52.01 13.13
N LEU A 668 -30.89 -51.50 12.34
CA LEU A 668 -30.05 -52.31 11.46
C LEU A 668 -29.06 -53.12 12.29
N ALA A 669 -28.41 -52.50 13.28
CA ALA A 669 -27.48 -53.18 14.18
C ALA A 669 -28.16 -54.36 14.91
N THR A 670 -29.37 -54.15 15.44
CA THR A 670 -30.15 -55.19 16.14
C THR A 670 -30.62 -56.30 15.20
N ARG A 671 -31.16 -55.96 14.01
CA ARG A 671 -31.56 -56.94 12.99
C ARG A 671 -30.39 -57.83 12.57
N VAL A 672 -29.24 -57.23 12.29
CA VAL A 672 -28.05 -57.94 11.84
C VAL A 672 -27.44 -58.82 12.94
N SER A 673 -27.57 -58.46 14.22
CA SER A 673 -27.21 -59.30 15.38
C SER A 673 -28.14 -60.50 15.58
N SER A 674 -29.45 -60.34 15.42
CA SER A 674 -30.46 -61.37 15.73
C SER A 674 -30.37 -62.63 14.85
N THR A 675 -29.93 -62.47 13.59
CA THR A 675 -29.88 -63.55 12.58
C THR A 675 -29.02 -64.77 12.93
N LYS A 676 -28.19 -64.75 13.99
CA LYS A 676 -27.27 -65.84 14.35
C LYS A 676 -27.66 -66.65 15.60
N GLY A 677 -28.85 -66.47 16.16
CA GLY A 677 -29.37 -67.33 17.25
C GLY A 677 -28.57 -67.29 18.55
N LYS A 678 -27.64 -66.34 18.71
CA LYS A 678 -26.92 -66.05 19.96
C LYS A 678 -27.38 -64.68 20.45
N GLU A 679 -28.27 -64.69 21.43
CA GLU A 679 -28.76 -63.50 22.14
C GLU A 679 -27.67 -62.95 23.05
N SER A 680 -26.69 -62.20 22.54
CA SER A 680 -25.74 -61.49 23.42
C SER A 680 -25.09 -60.30 22.70
N ALA A 681 -25.46 -59.09 23.12
CA ALA A 681 -24.93 -57.77 22.75
C ALA A 681 -25.19 -57.27 21.31
N SER A 682 -25.61 -55.99 21.20
CA SER A 682 -25.65 -55.28 19.92
C SER A 682 -24.20 -55.14 19.39
N ILE A 683 -24.00 -55.34 18.10
CA ILE A 683 -22.67 -55.21 17.48
C ILE A 683 -22.19 -53.75 17.53
N LEU A 684 -23.12 -52.80 17.46
CA LEU A 684 -22.84 -51.37 17.58
C LEU A 684 -23.33 -50.84 18.94
N THR A 685 -22.55 -49.97 19.56
CA THR A 685 -22.98 -49.20 20.74
C THR A 685 -23.86 -48.00 20.34
N THR A 686 -24.63 -47.44 21.27
CA THR A 686 -25.47 -46.26 21.03
C THR A 686 -24.65 -45.06 20.55
N ALA A 687 -23.44 -44.88 21.09
CA ALA A 687 -22.54 -43.80 20.67
C ALA A 687 -22.09 -43.96 19.21
N GLU A 688 -21.85 -45.18 18.73
CA GLU A 688 -21.50 -45.40 17.31
C GLU A 688 -22.70 -45.15 16.41
N CYS A 689 -23.91 -45.50 16.86
CA CYS A 689 -25.13 -45.24 16.11
C CYS A 689 -25.35 -43.73 15.94
N GLN A 690 -25.12 -42.95 17.00
CA GLN A 690 -25.18 -41.48 16.95
C GLN A 690 -24.12 -40.91 16.01
N GLU A 691 -22.88 -41.38 16.11
CA GLU A 691 -21.78 -40.87 15.27
C GLU A 691 -21.96 -41.21 13.78
N ILE A 692 -22.41 -42.43 13.45
CA ILE A 692 -22.76 -42.82 12.08
C ILE A 692 -23.86 -41.90 11.53
N SER A 693 -24.88 -41.62 12.35
CA SER A 693 -26.00 -40.77 11.95
C SER A 693 -25.54 -39.34 11.69
N ARG A 694 -24.72 -38.79 12.58
CA ARG A 694 -24.10 -37.47 12.42
C ARG A 694 -23.29 -37.38 11.12
N LEU A 695 -22.38 -38.34 10.89
CA LEU A 695 -21.57 -38.35 9.66
C LEU A 695 -22.40 -38.53 8.39
N ALA A 696 -23.46 -39.34 8.44
CA ALA A 696 -24.37 -39.52 7.31
C ALA A 696 -25.15 -38.23 7.00
N LEU A 697 -25.61 -37.51 8.02
CA LEU A 697 -26.29 -36.22 7.86
C LEU A 697 -25.34 -35.17 7.28
N GLU A 698 -24.11 -35.08 7.79
CA GLU A 698 -23.08 -34.15 7.29
C GLU A 698 -22.72 -34.47 5.83
N SER A 699 -22.46 -35.74 5.51
CA SER A 699 -22.11 -36.18 4.16
C SER A 699 -23.27 -35.98 3.16
N ALA A 700 -24.51 -36.12 3.61
CA ALA A 700 -25.70 -35.90 2.80
C ALA A 700 -26.10 -34.42 2.68
N SER A 701 -25.37 -33.49 3.31
CA SER A 701 -25.80 -32.09 3.47
C SER A 701 -27.24 -32.00 4.00
N TRP A 702 -27.59 -32.90 4.93
CA TRP A 702 -28.91 -33.03 5.54
C TRP A 702 -30.07 -33.32 4.57
N ASN A 703 -29.79 -33.83 3.36
CA ASN A 703 -30.81 -34.31 2.44
C ASN A 703 -31.39 -35.67 2.94
N PRO A 704 -32.70 -35.79 3.21
CA PRO A 704 -33.29 -37.01 3.75
C PRO A 704 -33.12 -38.24 2.85
N ASP A 705 -33.26 -38.09 1.53
CA ASP A 705 -33.18 -39.21 0.58
C ASP A 705 -31.77 -39.83 0.54
N VAL A 706 -30.76 -38.99 0.73
CA VAL A 706 -29.35 -39.40 0.73
C VAL A 706 -28.90 -39.84 2.13
N ALA A 707 -29.33 -39.14 3.18
CA ALA A 707 -28.91 -39.39 4.55
C ALA A 707 -29.28 -40.79 5.04
N PHE A 708 -30.51 -41.25 4.80
CA PHE A 708 -30.91 -42.61 5.20
C PHE A 708 -30.11 -43.68 4.46
N THR A 709 -29.87 -43.49 3.16
CA THR A 709 -29.09 -44.41 2.33
C THR A 709 -27.62 -44.48 2.79
N LEU A 710 -27.01 -43.32 3.08
CA LEU A 710 -25.64 -43.25 3.59
C LEU A 710 -25.54 -43.82 5.00
N ALA A 711 -26.50 -43.54 5.89
CA ALA A 711 -26.53 -44.08 7.25
C ALA A 711 -26.63 -45.61 7.25
N GLU A 712 -27.49 -46.18 6.40
CA GLU A 712 -27.57 -47.63 6.21
C GLU A 712 -26.24 -48.22 5.70
N SER A 713 -25.66 -47.60 4.66
CA SER A 713 -24.38 -48.04 4.08
C SER A 713 -23.23 -47.98 5.10
N HIS A 714 -23.12 -46.87 5.84
CA HIS A 714 -22.10 -46.67 6.87
C HIS A 714 -22.28 -47.67 8.03
N ALA A 715 -23.53 -47.90 8.48
CA ALA A 715 -23.84 -48.86 9.53
C ALA A 715 -23.47 -50.29 9.13
N LEU A 716 -23.85 -50.73 7.92
CA LEU A 716 -23.53 -52.06 7.42
C LEU A 716 -22.02 -52.26 7.26
N SER A 717 -21.33 -51.26 6.73
CA SER A 717 -19.87 -51.29 6.57
C SER A 717 -19.17 -51.36 7.94
N LEU A 718 -19.59 -50.57 8.94
CA LEU A 718 -19.00 -50.63 10.28
C LEU A 718 -19.27 -51.96 10.98
N ILE A 719 -20.48 -52.52 10.84
CA ILE A 719 -20.80 -53.87 11.33
C ILE A 719 -19.90 -54.91 10.67
N GLN A 720 -19.61 -54.76 9.37
CA GLN A 720 -18.70 -55.65 8.66
C GLN A 720 -17.25 -55.48 9.15
N VAL A 721 -16.76 -54.25 9.36
CA VAL A 721 -15.44 -53.99 9.96
C VAL A 721 -15.34 -54.68 11.33
N ARG A 722 -16.32 -54.50 12.22
CA ARG A 722 -16.34 -55.13 13.55
C ARG A 722 -16.32 -56.66 13.46
N ARG A 723 -17.03 -57.24 12.50
CA ARG A 723 -17.03 -58.70 12.24
C ARG A 723 -15.68 -59.19 11.73
N GLU A 724 -15.07 -58.48 10.79
CA GLU A 724 -13.75 -58.81 10.24
C GLU A 724 -12.67 -58.68 11.32
N ILE A 725 -12.69 -57.61 12.10
CA ILE A 725 -11.82 -57.46 13.29
C ILE A 725 -12.04 -58.65 14.22
N ALA A 726 -13.28 -58.99 14.59
CA ALA A 726 -13.53 -60.14 15.48
C ALA A 726 -12.99 -61.47 14.92
N LEU A 727 -13.10 -61.71 13.61
CA LEU A 727 -12.53 -62.90 12.95
C LEU A 727 -10.99 -62.88 12.97
N LEU A 728 -10.37 -61.75 12.65
CA LEU A 728 -8.92 -61.56 12.69
C LEU A 728 -8.39 -61.71 14.13
N LEU A 729 -9.10 -61.16 15.12
CA LEU A 729 -8.79 -61.32 16.54
C LEU A 729 -8.93 -62.77 16.99
N GLN A 730 -9.95 -63.50 16.54
CA GLN A 730 -10.10 -64.92 16.86
C GLN A 730 -8.95 -65.76 16.27
N ALA A 731 -8.58 -65.50 15.01
CA ALA A 731 -7.45 -66.15 14.35
C ALA A 731 -6.13 -65.82 15.05
N GLY A 732 -5.86 -64.53 15.31
CA GLY A 732 -4.68 -64.05 16.00
C GLY A 732 -4.57 -64.58 17.43
N ARG A 733 -5.67 -64.62 18.19
CA ARG A 733 -5.71 -65.23 19.53
C ARG A 733 -5.41 -66.73 19.48
N SER A 734 -5.96 -67.45 18.52
CA SER A 734 -5.69 -68.89 18.36
C SER A 734 -4.21 -69.14 18.05
N GLN A 735 -3.60 -68.29 17.23
CA GLN A 735 -2.17 -68.33 16.93
C GLN A 735 -1.32 -67.96 18.15
N ALA A 736 -1.63 -66.88 18.84
CA ALA A 736 -0.92 -66.46 20.05
C ALA A 736 -1.00 -67.53 21.15
N VAL A 737 -2.17 -68.16 21.35
CA VAL A 737 -2.32 -69.28 22.31
C VAL A 737 -1.49 -70.50 21.88
N ALA A 738 -1.42 -70.81 20.59
CA ALA A 738 -0.56 -71.89 20.10
C ALA A 738 0.94 -71.59 20.33
N THR A 739 1.36 -70.33 20.15
CA THR A 739 2.72 -69.85 20.46
C THR A 739 3.00 -69.85 21.96
N LEU A 740 2.03 -69.51 22.80
CA LEU A 740 2.18 -69.64 24.26
C LEU A 740 2.36 -71.10 24.70
N GLN A 741 1.82 -72.05 23.93
CA GLN A 741 1.96 -73.49 24.18
C GLN A 741 3.28 -74.08 23.66
N SER A 742 4.05 -73.40 22.80
CA SER A 742 5.35 -73.88 22.31
C SER A 742 6.52 -73.66 23.29
N GLU A 743 6.28 -72.95 24.41
CA GLU A 743 7.24 -72.67 25.50
C GLU A 743 8.54 -71.93 25.08
N GLU A 744 8.61 -71.31 23.89
CA GLU A 744 9.77 -70.51 23.49
C GLU A 744 9.78 -69.14 24.20
N PRO A 745 10.74 -68.85 25.10
CA PRO A 745 10.66 -67.71 26.01
C PRO A 745 10.68 -66.33 25.32
N GLY A 746 11.22 -66.23 24.10
CA GLY A 746 11.18 -64.99 23.29
C GLY A 746 9.85 -64.75 22.58
N GLU A 747 9.14 -65.82 22.23
CA GLU A 747 7.86 -65.74 21.50
C GLU A 747 6.68 -65.43 22.44
N VAL A 748 6.78 -65.85 23.71
CA VAL A 748 5.76 -65.61 24.75
C VAL A 748 5.51 -64.12 24.98
N ALA A 749 6.56 -63.30 25.08
CA ALA A 749 6.41 -61.86 25.30
C ALA A 749 5.73 -61.17 24.11
N THR A 750 6.09 -61.58 22.89
CA THR A 750 5.50 -61.08 21.64
C THR A 750 4.03 -61.50 21.53
N ALA A 751 3.71 -62.74 21.89
CA ALA A 751 2.33 -63.25 21.88
C ALA A 751 1.44 -62.52 22.91
N LEU A 752 1.96 -62.20 24.10
CA LEU A 752 1.22 -61.42 25.10
C LEU A 752 1.00 -59.96 24.64
N SER A 753 2.02 -59.31 24.10
CA SER A 753 1.88 -57.96 23.54
C SER A 753 0.87 -57.91 22.38
N ALA A 754 0.86 -58.93 21.52
CA ALA A 754 -0.15 -59.06 20.47
C ALA A 754 -1.56 -59.27 21.04
N LEU A 755 -1.71 -60.04 22.13
CA LEU A 755 -2.98 -60.23 22.83
C LEU A 755 -3.52 -58.93 23.45
N ASP A 756 -2.64 -58.09 24.00
CA ASP A 756 -3.00 -56.78 24.55
C ASP A 756 -3.46 -55.83 23.45
N ALA A 757 -2.69 -55.68 22.36
CA ALA A 757 -3.09 -54.88 21.20
C ALA A 757 -4.40 -55.35 20.56
N MET A 758 -4.64 -56.67 20.56
CA MET A 758 -5.88 -57.30 20.13
C MET A 758 -7.09 -56.97 21.02
N ASN A 759 -6.88 -56.72 22.31
CA ASN A 759 -7.94 -56.27 23.22
C ASN A 759 -8.27 -54.79 22.99
N ASP A 760 -7.25 -53.95 22.74
CA ASP A 760 -7.44 -52.52 22.47
C ASP A 760 -8.25 -52.29 21.18
N LEU A 761 -8.04 -53.14 20.15
CA LEU A 761 -8.82 -53.14 18.91
C LEU A 761 -10.33 -53.33 19.12
N GLN A 762 -10.75 -54.03 20.19
CA GLN A 762 -12.17 -54.20 20.49
C GLN A 762 -12.80 -52.89 21.00
N ASN A 763 -12.00 -52.02 21.61
CA ASN A 763 -12.43 -50.81 22.27
C ASN A 763 -12.15 -49.53 21.45
N LEU A 764 -11.81 -49.67 20.17
CA LEU A 764 -11.57 -48.50 19.31
C LEU A 764 -12.82 -47.60 19.23
N PRO A 765 -12.64 -46.28 19.33
CA PRO A 765 -13.74 -45.33 19.22
C PRO A 765 -14.32 -45.34 17.79
N PRO A 766 -15.62 -45.05 17.63
CA PRO A 766 -16.30 -45.14 16.33
C PRO A 766 -15.71 -44.20 15.29
N SER A 767 -15.28 -43.02 15.72
CA SER A 767 -14.64 -42.01 14.86
C SER A 767 -13.38 -42.54 14.18
N VAL A 768 -12.56 -43.33 14.88
CA VAL A 768 -11.35 -43.94 14.30
C VAL A 768 -11.71 -45.03 13.29
N LEU A 769 -12.72 -45.85 13.59
CA LEU A 769 -13.18 -46.89 12.67
C LEU A 769 -13.78 -46.30 11.39
N LEU A 770 -14.55 -45.22 11.52
CA LEU A 770 -15.20 -44.54 10.39
C LEU A 770 -14.19 -43.77 9.56
N ALA A 771 -13.22 -43.07 10.17
CA ALA A 771 -12.12 -42.43 9.46
C ALA A 771 -11.31 -43.46 8.65
N GLN A 772 -10.93 -44.58 9.26
CA GLN A 772 -10.17 -45.61 8.55
C GLN A 772 -10.99 -46.31 7.46
N LEU A 773 -12.31 -46.40 7.62
CA LEU A 773 -13.22 -46.90 6.59
C LEU A 773 -13.32 -45.92 5.41
N GLN A 774 -13.36 -44.62 5.67
CA GLN A 774 -13.31 -43.57 4.65
C GLN A 774 -11.97 -43.60 3.88
N ASP A 775 -10.85 -43.76 4.59
CA ASP A 775 -9.51 -43.88 4.00
C ASP A 775 -9.35 -45.12 3.09
N CYS A 776 -10.22 -46.13 3.28
CA CYS A 776 -10.23 -47.37 2.53
C CYS A 776 -11.35 -47.45 1.49
N ASP A 777 -11.86 -46.30 1.00
CA ASP A 777 -12.94 -46.23 0.01
C ASP A 777 -14.20 -47.04 0.43
N MET A 778 -14.53 -47.00 1.72
CA MET A 778 -15.63 -47.76 2.31
C MET A 778 -15.48 -49.28 2.18
N ASN A 779 -14.26 -49.81 2.02
CA ASN A 779 -13.98 -51.25 2.00
C ASN A 779 -13.71 -51.78 3.42
N PRO A 780 -14.67 -52.50 4.04
CA PRO A 780 -14.57 -52.89 5.44
C PRO A 780 -13.47 -53.91 5.72
N SER A 781 -13.16 -54.78 4.77
CA SER A 781 -12.09 -55.79 4.92
C SER A 781 -10.70 -55.18 4.78
N ALA A 782 -10.55 -54.11 3.99
CA ALA A 782 -9.29 -53.36 3.91
C ALA A 782 -9.08 -52.55 5.20
N ALA A 783 -10.10 -51.80 5.63
CA ALA A 783 -10.05 -51.00 6.87
C ALA A 783 -9.75 -51.87 8.10
N ALA A 784 -10.43 -53.01 8.26
CA ALA A 784 -10.17 -53.93 9.37
C ALA A 784 -8.72 -54.44 9.39
N ARG A 785 -8.16 -54.80 8.22
CA ARG A 785 -6.77 -55.26 8.11
C ARG A 785 -5.78 -54.16 8.44
N GLN A 786 -6.03 -52.94 7.97
CA GLN A 786 -5.18 -51.78 8.24
C GLN A 786 -5.18 -51.42 9.74
N LEU A 787 -6.35 -51.42 10.40
CA LEU A 787 -6.44 -51.20 11.85
C LEU A 787 -5.68 -52.25 12.64
N VAL A 788 -5.86 -53.52 12.29
CA VAL A 788 -5.14 -54.63 12.94
C VAL A 788 -3.63 -54.50 12.74
N ALA A 789 -3.18 -54.16 11.52
CA ALA A 789 -1.77 -53.98 11.21
C ALA A 789 -1.16 -52.80 11.97
N GLN A 790 -1.87 -51.67 12.05
CA GLN A 790 -1.43 -50.48 12.79
C GLN A 790 -1.26 -50.76 14.29
N GLN A 791 -2.22 -51.48 14.91
CA GLN A 791 -2.19 -51.74 16.35
C GLN A 791 -1.23 -52.86 16.74
N THR A 792 -1.07 -53.88 15.91
CA THR A 792 -0.17 -55.01 16.21
C THR A 792 1.27 -54.78 15.75
N GLY A 793 1.55 -53.70 15.01
CA GLY A 793 2.87 -53.41 14.43
C GLY A 793 3.30 -54.40 13.33
N THR A 794 2.41 -55.29 12.90
CA THR A 794 2.70 -56.33 11.89
C THR A 794 2.44 -55.83 10.46
N GLY A 795 3.03 -54.69 10.10
CA GLY A 795 2.88 -54.07 8.77
C GLY A 795 3.54 -54.83 7.61
N GLY A 796 3.88 -56.11 7.76
CA GLY A 796 4.69 -56.88 6.81
C GLY A 796 4.20 -58.28 6.46
N TYR A 797 3.06 -58.75 6.98
CA TYR A 797 2.49 -60.05 6.60
C TYR A 797 1.51 -59.91 5.42
N GLU A 798 1.98 -59.42 4.28
CA GLU A 798 1.41 -59.81 2.99
C GLU A 798 1.85 -61.24 2.66
N GLY A 799 1.35 -62.20 3.43
CA GLY A 799 1.33 -63.58 2.96
C GLY A 799 0.35 -63.63 1.81
N GLU A 800 0.83 -63.68 0.57
CA GLU A 800 0.04 -64.09 -0.59
C GLU A 800 -0.68 -65.40 -0.25
N GLY A 801 -1.92 -65.29 0.20
CA GLY A 801 -2.78 -66.42 0.44
C GLY A 801 -2.98 -67.14 -0.89
N LYS A 802 -2.29 -68.27 -1.06
CA LYS A 802 -2.58 -69.23 -2.12
C LYS A 802 -4.10 -69.40 -2.22
N PRO A 803 -4.73 -69.14 -3.38
CA PRO A 803 -6.18 -69.19 -3.50
C PRO A 803 -6.67 -70.59 -3.11
N ARG A 804 -7.72 -70.64 -2.27
CA ARG A 804 -8.43 -71.90 -2.00
C ARG A 804 -8.82 -72.55 -3.33
N PRO A 805 -8.63 -73.86 -3.52
CA PRO A 805 -9.07 -74.55 -4.73
C PRO A 805 -10.59 -74.41 -4.87
N ALA A 806 -11.04 -74.00 -6.06
CA ALA A 806 -12.45 -73.86 -6.37
C ALA A 806 -13.18 -75.21 -6.21
N PRO A 807 -14.43 -75.21 -5.71
CA PRO A 807 -15.26 -76.42 -5.76
C PRO A 807 -15.51 -76.84 -7.22
N PRO A 808 -15.60 -78.15 -7.51
CA PRO A 808 -15.78 -78.64 -8.87
C PRO A 808 -17.11 -78.14 -9.48
N PRO A 809 -17.12 -77.81 -10.78
CA PRO A 809 -18.32 -77.33 -11.46
C PRO A 809 -19.39 -78.43 -11.55
N PRO A 810 -20.68 -78.09 -11.45
CA PRO A 810 -21.77 -79.03 -11.67
C PRO A 810 -21.80 -79.54 -13.13
N PRO A 811 -22.29 -80.77 -13.37
CA PRO A 811 -22.28 -81.40 -14.68
C PRO A 811 -23.15 -80.65 -15.69
N VAL A 812 -22.58 -80.43 -16.88
CA VAL A 812 -23.20 -79.77 -18.04
C VAL A 812 -24.27 -80.70 -18.65
N PRO A 813 -25.53 -80.26 -18.81
CA PRO A 813 -26.54 -81.02 -19.56
C PRO A 813 -26.30 -80.97 -21.08
N PRO A 814 -26.71 -82.01 -21.84
CA PRO A 814 -26.37 -82.17 -23.25
C PRO A 814 -27.09 -81.18 -24.17
N VAL A 815 -26.32 -80.62 -25.10
CA VAL A 815 -26.78 -79.75 -26.19
C VAL A 815 -27.50 -80.57 -27.27
N PRO A 816 -28.75 -80.27 -27.64
CA PRO A 816 -29.37 -80.87 -28.82
C PRO A 816 -28.99 -80.10 -30.09
N ALA A 817 -28.97 -80.87 -31.19
CA ALA A 817 -28.39 -80.54 -32.48
C ALA A 817 -29.04 -79.37 -33.23
N ARG A 818 -28.20 -78.66 -33.99
CA ARG A 818 -28.59 -77.75 -35.09
C ARG A 818 -29.39 -78.48 -36.17
N PRO A 819 -30.40 -77.80 -36.76
CA PRO A 819 -30.70 -77.94 -38.18
C PRO A 819 -30.28 -76.69 -38.98
N ARG A 820 -29.89 -76.95 -40.23
CA ARG A 820 -29.48 -76.01 -41.28
C ARG A 820 -30.70 -75.50 -42.11
N PRO A 821 -30.52 -74.55 -43.04
CA PRO A 821 -31.49 -73.51 -43.38
C PRO A 821 -32.29 -73.74 -44.68
N ALA A 822 -33.46 -73.08 -44.77
CA ALA A 822 -34.25 -72.72 -45.97
C ALA A 822 -35.42 -71.84 -45.46
N GLU A 823 -36.12 -70.94 -46.14
CA GLU A 823 -36.08 -70.30 -47.46
C GLU A 823 -37.07 -69.11 -47.36
N ARG A 824 -36.80 -68.05 -48.14
CA ARG A 824 -37.73 -67.06 -48.74
C ARG A 824 -39.25 -67.12 -48.43
N MET A 825 -39.82 -65.95 -48.09
CA MET A 825 -40.73 -65.11 -48.92
C MET A 825 -41.47 -64.08 -48.02
N SER A 826 -41.19 -62.78 -48.18
CA SER A 826 -42.07 -61.77 -48.82
C SER A 826 -43.46 -61.58 -48.16
N ARG A 827 -43.72 -60.38 -47.59
CA ARG A 827 -44.65 -59.37 -48.13
C ARG A 827 -45.00 -58.22 -47.14
N LEU A 828 -44.94 -57.02 -47.71
CA LEU A 828 -45.83 -55.85 -47.53
C LEU A 828 -45.70 -54.94 -46.28
N SER A 829 -45.12 -53.76 -46.53
CA SER A 829 -45.44 -52.47 -45.91
C SER A 829 -46.85 -51.98 -46.32
N PRO A 830 -47.45 -50.89 -45.77
CA PRO A 830 -46.94 -49.52 -46.00
C PRO A 830 -47.23 -48.39 -44.95
N ARG A 831 -46.31 -47.43 -44.91
CA ARG A 831 -46.44 -45.94 -44.90
C ARG A 831 -47.41 -45.20 -43.96
N LYS A 832 -46.86 -44.21 -43.24
CA LYS A 832 -46.96 -42.73 -43.49
C LYS A 832 -46.03 -41.98 -42.49
N LYS A 833 -44.98 -41.24 -42.93
CA LYS A 833 -44.91 -39.79 -43.27
C LYS A 833 -45.45 -38.88 -42.14
N LYS A 834 -44.73 -37.87 -41.63
CA LYS A 834 -44.13 -36.70 -42.32
C LYS A 834 -43.33 -35.86 -41.29
N ASP A 835 -42.02 -35.69 -41.46
CA ASP A 835 -41.24 -34.49 -41.90
C ASP A 835 -41.27 -33.22 -41.01
N GLY A 836 -40.07 -32.68 -40.74
CA GLY A 836 -39.81 -31.29 -40.35
C GLY A 836 -38.55 -31.09 -39.49
N THR A 837 -37.33 -31.14 -40.04
CA THR A 837 -36.42 -29.96 -40.27
C THR A 837 -35.98 -29.22 -39.00
N GLY A 838 -34.70 -28.99 -38.68
CA GLY A 838 -33.47 -29.22 -39.41
C GLY A 838 -32.21 -28.64 -38.71
N ARG A 839 -31.09 -28.82 -39.42
CA ARG A 839 -29.81 -28.09 -39.45
C ARG A 839 -29.09 -27.70 -38.15
N LYS A 840 -27.91 -28.32 -38.03
CA LYS A 840 -26.65 -27.79 -37.47
C LYS A 840 -26.44 -26.31 -37.81
N GLY A 841 -26.13 -25.52 -36.79
CA GLY A 841 -25.50 -24.20 -36.88
C GLY A 841 -24.36 -24.13 -35.86
N LYS A 842 -23.18 -23.79 -36.35
CA LYS A 842 -21.95 -23.49 -35.62
C LYS A 842 -21.82 -21.95 -35.64
N ASP A 843 -21.18 -21.40 -34.60
CA ASP A 843 -20.60 -20.04 -34.51
C ASP A 843 -21.48 -18.88 -33.98
N GLY A 844 -20.81 -17.99 -33.21
CA GLY A 844 -21.27 -16.68 -32.68
C GLY A 844 -21.36 -16.66 -31.15
N LYS A 845 -20.40 -16.16 -30.35
CA LYS A 845 -19.98 -14.74 -30.14
C LYS A 845 -21.17 -13.77 -30.02
N ASP A 846 -21.37 -13.26 -28.80
CA ASP A 846 -21.64 -11.86 -28.40
C ASP A 846 -21.61 -11.82 -26.86
N CYS A 847 -20.71 -11.06 -26.23
CA CYS A 847 -20.89 -9.65 -25.89
C CYS A 847 -22.14 -9.42 -25.01
N VAL A 848 -21.95 -9.42 -23.70
CA VAL A 848 -22.81 -8.67 -22.78
C VAL A 848 -21.90 -7.76 -21.97
N THR A 849 -22.01 -6.48 -22.30
CA THR A 849 -21.73 -5.34 -21.43
C THR A 849 -22.46 -5.50 -20.10
N MET A 850 -21.73 -5.40 -19.00
CA MET A 850 -22.13 -4.62 -17.83
C MET A 850 -20.96 -3.74 -17.42
#